data_AF-A0A3N5LRK4-F1
#
_entry.id   AF-A0A3N5LRK4-F1
#
_cell.length_a   1.000
_cell.length_b   1.000
_cell.length_c   1.000
_cell.angle_alpha   90.00
_cell.angle_beta   90.00
_cell.angle_gamma   90.00
#
_symmetry.space_group_name_H-M   'P 1'
#
loop_
_entity.id
_entity.type
_entity.pdbx_description
1 polymer ?
#
loop_
_entity_poly.entity_id
_entity_poly.type
_entity_poly.pdbx_seq_one_letter_code
_entity_poly.pdbx_strand_id
1 'polypeptide(L)'
;MKDRLFYLGIALASTLGITAVSPAQAPATQPAQPPTVITAGDDWIPLKPGLDIEQGSALDFSALDLVDRPAGKHGRVIARSDGQFAFADSPNQPRRFYGVNLCFGAHYISKEESIRLADRLVRLGYNTVRIHHYERDLTQGQPDSISFDPEKIDQFDYLMASLIRRGIYLTTDLYVSRPVPYREIGIDQDGAIPMNTFKIMVPVHDRAFENWKAFTRALLGHVNPYTGHSYAKEPALAWIALINEGNYGNFIKEILTIPEWKLAWNRWLVKRYPNRESLSTAWGAELQEGEDPASQSVGLPQRLQDENRRTRDCVLFFADTERHMVKRMQSFLRQELGCQALLSNASSWTRFTTDQAARMTYDYVDEHFYVDHPQFLQSPWRLPSRCPNTSPIAGGAAGGRGITFTRLFDKPFTVTEYNYSAPGRFRGVGGILTGALVALQGWGGIWRFAYSHSREAMFTPTRMGYFDMATDPLGQAAERASLCLFLRGDLQMAPKSVALVMTDADLAQPTGRIPNLAPRWHWLAWITRIGTQVLPSPEKSTSHSAILPLGWQTPASAYPANLVLGSAPYSVDDQSLVTALQERKLFPANAILDPGQRSFRSETGEVTIDGPGDRLVLDTLRTAGGYASAGQSVEAPKGGVKVSLTGSDATVWVSALDRNPIGKSRRLLVTHLTDLQNSGIQYAEPARQTLQDWGGLPYLVRAGKAEVSLRLKSPGKYRVWALSVTGKRVAEVPARVEGDALNFTLDVAGDPAGGARMMYEVVRK
;
A
#
# COMPACT_ATOMS: atom_id res chain seq x y z
N MET A 1 16.41 29.73 2.87
CA MET A 1 15.68 31.01 2.99
C MET A 1 14.63 31.01 1.89
N LYS A 2 13.34 31.18 2.24
CA LYS A 2 12.14 31.38 1.40
C LYS A 2 12.04 30.59 0.07
N ASP A 3 11.07 29.67 -0.03
CA ASP A 3 9.96 29.84 -1.01
C ASP A 3 8.85 28.78 -0.87
N ARG A 4 7.64 29.25 -1.18
CA ARG A 4 6.31 28.77 -0.78
C ARG A 4 5.65 27.80 -1.79
N LEU A 5 4.64 27.09 -1.28
CA LEU A 5 3.53 26.39 -1.96
C LEU A 5 2.77 27.30 -2.98
N PHE A 6 1.97 26.85 -3.96
CA PHE A 6 0.80 25.94 -3.89
C PHE A 6 0.25 25.55 -5.29
N TYR A 7 -0.57 24.49 -5.28
CA TYR A 7 -1.50 23.98 -6.29
C TYR A 7 -2.69 24.92 -6.62
N LEU A 8 -3.19 24.92 -7.86
CA LEU A 8 -4.61 24.86 -8.31
C LEU A 8 -4.61 24.80 -9.86
N GLY A 9 -5.41 24.00 -10.58
CA GLY A 9 -6.88 24.02 -10.64
C GLY A 9 -7.32 24.75 -11.91
N ILE A 10 -7.48 24.05 -13.04
CA ILE A 10 -7.90 24.63 -14.32
C ILE A 10 -9.43 24.61 -14.42
N ALA A 11 -10.04 25.78 -14.67
CA ALA A 11 -11.35 25.93 -15.27
C ALA A 11 -11.24 26.90 -16.48
N LEU A 12 -11.83 26.52 -17.61
CA LEU A 12 -11.87 27.28 -18.87
C LEU A 12 -12.75 28.54 -18.76
N ALA A 13 -12.37 29.63 -19.45
CA ALA A 13 -13.14 30.27 -20.54
C ALA A 13 -12.67 31.70 -20.89
N SER A 14 -12.33 31.89 -22.17
CA SER A 14 -12.58 33.03 -23.10
C SER A 14 -12.75 34.50 -22.62
N THR A 15 -11.97 35.36 -23.31
CA THR A 15 -12.22 36.75 -23.78
C THR A 15 -12.49 37.91 -22.80
N LEU A 16 -11.45 38.74 -22.66
CA LEU A 16 -11.37 40.22 -22.68
C LEU A 16 -12.59 41.07 -22.25
N GLY A 17 -12.37 41.86 -21.20
CA GLY A 17 -13.11 43.08 -20.88
C GLY A 17 -12.47 43.78 -19.69
N ILE A 18 -11.57 44.74 -19.94
CA ILE A 18 -10.95 45.56 -18.89
C ILE A 18 -11.96 46.61 -18.43
N THR A 19 -12.45 46.49 -17.20
CA THR A 19 -13.07 47.58 -16.45
C THR A 19 -12.38 47.69 -15.09
N ALA A 20 -11.90 48.90 -14.78
CA ALA A 20 -11.23 49.21 -13.53
C ALA A 20 -12.21 49.06 -12.35
N VAL A 21 -11.92 48.13 -11.44
CA VAL A 21 -12.64 47.95 -10.18
C VAL A 21 -11.72 48.41 -9.04
N SER A 22 -12.24 49.28 -8.18
CA SER A 22 -11.63 49.74 -6.93
C SER A 22 -10.99 48.60 -6.12
N PRO A 23 -9.93 48.87 -5.34
CA PRO A 23 -9.29 47.85 -4.51
C PRO A 23 -10.33 47.20 -3.59
N ALA A 24 -10.62 45.93 -3.84
CA ALA A 24 -11.45 45.13 -2.98
C ALA A 24 -10.86 45.17 -1.57
N GLN A 25 -11.70 45.54 -0.60
CA GLN A 25 -11.41 45.34 0.81
C GLN A 25 -10.87 43.92 1.00
N ALA A 26 -9.72 43.81 1.68
CA ALA A 26 -9.19 42.53 2.12
C ALA A 26 -10.35 41.73 2.74
N PRO A 27 -10.52 40.44 2.43
CA PRO A 27 -11.59 39.65 3.02
C PRO A 27 -11.47 39.80 4.53
N ALA A 28 -12.55 40.28 5.16
CA ALA A 28 -12.63 40.40 6.61
C ALA A 28 -12.14 39.08 7.20
N THR A 29 -11.03 39.15 7.95
CA THR A 29 -10.48 38.02 8.68
C THR A 29 -11.61 37.46 9.53
N GLN A 30 -12.16 36.31 9.15
CA GLN A 30 -13.01 35.55 10.06
C GLN A 30 -12.24 35.39 11.36
N PRO A 31 -12.86 35.64 12.53
CA PRO A 31 -12.18 35.40 13.79
C PRO A 31 -11.67 33.96 13.79
N ALA A 32 -10.39 33.77 14.11
CA ALA A 32 -9.78 32.45 14.16
C ALA A 32 -10.64 31.57 15.09
N GLN A 33 -11.26 30.54 14.53
CA GLN A 33 -12.02 29.59 15.35
C GLN A 33 -11.05 28.99 16.39
N PRO A 34 -11.50 28.81 17.64
CA PRO A 34 -10.66 28.17 18.64
C PRO A 34 -10.29 26.75 18.16
N PRO A 35 -9.07 26.27 18.48
CA PRO A 35 -8.66 24.94 18.08
C PRO A 35 -9.60 23.88 18.67
N THR A 36 -9.89 22.85 17.89
CA THR A 36 -10.62 21.68 18.36
C THR A 36 -9.68 20.78 19.14
N VAL A 37 -9.92 20.65 20.45
CA VAL A 37 -9.12 19.80 21.35
C VAL A 37 -9.95 18.60 21.78
N ILE A 38 -9.38 17.41 21.73
CA ILE A 38 -10.06 16.18 22.19
C ILE A 38 -9.55 15.81 23.58
N THR A 39 -10.45 15.76 24.56
CA THR A 39 -10.16 15.41 25.95
C THR A 39 -11.07 14.29 26.43
N ALA A 40 -10.68 13.60 27.51
CA ALA A 40 -11.50 12.55 28.09
C ALA A 40 -12.84 13.10 28.62
N GLY A 41 -13.91 12.33 28.46
CA GLY A 41 -15.26 12.66 28.91
C GLY A 41 -16.28 11.63 28.39
N ASP A 42 -17.57 11.93 28.49
CA ASP A 42 -18.65 11.00 28.07
C ASP A 42 -18.56 10.58 26.60
N ASP A 43 -18.01 11.48 25.79
CA ASP A 43 -17.86 11.35 24.34
C ASP A 43 -16.56 10.63 23.93
N TRP A 44 -15.56 10.59 24.82
CA TRP A 44 -14.19 10.16 24.55
C TRP A 44 -13.64 9.40 25.75
N ILE A 45 -13.66 8.08 25.65
CA ILE A 45 -13.37 7.19 26.78
C ILE A 45 -11.88 6.81 26.78
N PRO A 46 -11.16 6.96 27.91
CA PRO A 46 -9.77 6.53 28.02
C PRO A 46 -9.58 5.04 27.75
N LEU A 47 -8.60 4.70 26.92
CA LEU A 47 -8.18 3.33 26.64
C LEU A 47 -6.87 3.01 27.35
N LYS A 48 -6.85 1.91 28.09
CA LYS A 48 -5.62 1.39 28.69
C LYS A 48 -4.72 0.77 27.62
N PRO A 49 -3.49 1.27 27.43
CA PRO A 49 -2.60 0.74 26.41
C PRO A 49 -2.03 -0.64 26.80
N GLY A 50 -1.55 -1.37 25.79
CA GLY A 50 -0.89 -2.66 25.94
C GLY A 50 -0.29 -3.09 24.59
N LEU A 51 0.91 -3.66 24.63
CA LEU A 51 1.69 -3.97 23.42
C LEU A 51 1.72 -5.46 23.08
N ASP A 52 1.86 -6.32 24.10
CA ASP A 52 1.95 -7.76 23.89
C ASP A 52 0.57 -8.41 23.86
N ILE A 53 0.39 -9.31 22.90
CA ILE A 53 -0.78 -10.16 22.80
C ILE A 53 -0.65 -11.31 23.80
N GLU A 54 -1.67 -11.50 24.63
CA GLU A 54 -1.76 -12.61 25.57
C GLU A 54 -1.89 -13.92 24.81
N GLN A 55 -1.00 -14.87 25.11
CA GLN A 55 -0.96 -16.17 24.46
C GLN A 55 -2.28 -16.92 24.62
N GLY A 56 -2.79 -17.48 23.54
CA GLY A 56 -4.06 -18.22 23.52
C GLY A 56 -5.31 -17.35 23.67
N SER A 57 -5.18 -16.03 23.77
CA SER A 57 -6.33 -15.11 23.73
C SER A 57 -7.00 -15.10 22.36
N ALA A 58 -8.17 -14.44 22.24
CA ALA A 58 -8.85 -14.27 20.96
C ALA A 58 -8.08 -13.36 19.98
N LEU A 59 -7.06 -12.65 20.47
CA LEU A 59 -6.20 -11.78 19.67
C LEU A 59 -4.89 -12.46 19.23
N ASP A 60 -4.63 -13.68 19.72
CA ASP A 60 -3.48 -14.50 19.35
C ASP A 60 -3.79 -15.32 18.08
N PHE A 61 -3.30 -14.83 16.95
CA PHE A 61 -3.52 -15.41 15.63
C PHE A 61 -2.49 -16.50 15.29
N SER A 62 -1.55 -16.81 16.21
CA SER A 62 -0.59 -17.89 15.98
C SER A 62 -1.26 -19.26 15.86
N ALA A 63 -2.47 -19.43 16.40
CA ALA A 63 -3.28 -20.64 16.30
C ALA A 63 -4.02 -20.82 14.95
N LEU A 64 -3.88 -19.86 14.01
CA LEU A 64 -4.51 -19.94 12.68
C LEU A 64 -3.62 -20.61 11.62
N ASP A 65 -2.45 -21.11 12.00
CA ASP A 65 -1.46 -21.76 11.12
C ASP A 65 -1.05 -20.88 9.93
N LEU A 66 -0.79 -19.59 10.18
CA LEU A 66 -0.42 -18.61 9.15
C LEU A 66 1.08 -18.61 8.80
N VAL A 67 1.90 -19.30 9.63
CA VAL A 67 3.35 -19.45 9.46
C VAL A 67 3.73 -20.91 9.58
N ASP A 68 4.76 -21.33 8.85
CA ASP A 68 5.48 -22.59 9.10
C ASP A 68 6.95 -22.25 9.36
N ARG A 69 7.55 -22.94 10.34
CA ARG A 69 8.83 -22.57 10.92
C ARG A 69 9.92 -23.59 10.55
N PRO A 70 11.17 -23.15 10.32
CA PRO A 70 11.57 -21.76 10.05
C PRO A 70 11.13 -21.29 8.66
N ALA A 71 11.21 -19.97 8.41
CA ALA A 71 11.05 -19.44 7.05
C ALA A 71 12.14 -20.02 6.14
N GLY A 72 11.80 -20.33 4.89
CA GLY A 72 12.70 -21.03 3.96
C GLY A 72 12.72 -22.56 4.08
N LYS A 73 11.98 -23.15 5.04
CA LYS A 73 11.86 -24.62 5.21
C LYS A 73 11.36 -25.36 3.97
N HIS A 74 10.55 -24.71 3.14
CA HIS A 74 9.98 -25.28 1.90
C HIS A 74 10.74 -24.82 0.65
N GLY A 75 12.00 -24.43 0.83
CA GLY A 75 12.78 -23.72 -0.16
C GLY A 75 12.41 -22.24 -0.27
N ARG A 76 12.98 -21.57 -1.26
CA ARG A 76 12.77 -20.14 -1.53
C ARG A 76 11.34 -19.86 -1.99
N VAL A 77 10.93 -18.61 -1.84
CA VAL A 77 9.79 -18.06 -2.57
C VAL A 77 10.16 -17.92 -4.05
N ILE A 78 9.28 -18.40 -4.93
CA ILE A 78 9.41 -18.28 -6.39
C ILE A 78 8.20 -17.57 -6.98
N ALA A 79 8.40 -16.88 -8.10
CA ALA A 79 7.33 -16.29 -8.90
C ALA A 79 6.82 -17.30 -9.94
N ARG A 80 5.50 -17.44 -10.05
CA ARG A 80 4.84 -18.27 -11.07
C ARG A 80 4.33 -17.41 -12.21
N SER A 81 4.20 -18.01 -13.38
CA SER A 81 3.67 -17.36 -14.59
C SER A 81 2.17 -17.03 -14.54
N ASP A 82 1.44 -17.52 -13.54
CA ASP A 82 0.03 -17.16 -13.28
C ASP A 82 -0.11 -15.98 -12.29
N GLY A 83 1.00 -15.30 -12.01
CA GLY A 83 1.03 -14.13 -11.15
C GLY A 83 0.86 -14.44 -9.66
N GLN A 84 1.19 -15.66 -9.23
CA GLN A 84 1.17 -16.06 -7.82
C GLN A 84 2.58 -16.40 -7.32
N PHE A 85 2.82 -16.25 -6.01
CA PHE A 85 4.02 -16.81 -5.39
C PHE A 85 3.80 -18.29 -5.05
N ALA A 86 4.87 -19.06 -4.98
CA ALA A 86 4.90 -20.39 -4.40
C ALA A 86 6.23 -20.63 -3.67
N PHE A 87 6.35 -21.75 -2.98
CA PHE A 87 7.65 -22.23 -2.51
C PHE A 87 8.27 -23.19 -3.52
N ALA A 88 9.60 -23.22 -3.61
CA ALA A 88 10.34 -24.04 -4.57
C ALA A 88 10.04 -25.55 -4.42
N ASP A 89 9.81 -26.04 -3.20
CA ASP A 89 9.50 -27.45 -2.95
C ASP A 89 8.01 -27.79 -3.20
N SER A 90 7.16 -26.77 -3.32
CA SER A 90 5.73 -26.93 -3.61
C SER A 90 5.28 -25.94 -4.69
N PRO A 91 5.88 -25.99 -5.91
CA PRO A 91 5.73 -24.93 -6.90
C PRO A 91 4.30 -24.79 -7.40
N ASN A 92 3.48 -25.84 -7.26
CA ASN A 92 2.08 -25.89 -7.67
C ASN A 92 1.09 -25.30 -6.64
N GLN A 93 1.54 -24.93 -5.44
CA GLN A 93 0.69 -24.39 -4.38
C GLN A 93 0.91 -22.89 -4.19
N PRO A 94 -0.08 -22.03 -4.50
CA PRO A 94 0.02 -20.60 -4.27
C PRO A 94 0.26 -20.25 -2.80
N ARG A 95 1.10 -19.24 -2.55
CA ARG A 95 1.41 -18.69 -1.23
C ARG A 95 1.12 -17.19 -1.20
N ARG A 96 0.64 -16.71 -0.06
CA ARG A 96 0.31 -15.31 0.20
C ARG A 96 1.10 -14.80 1.39
N PHE A 97 1.42 -13.51 1.36
CA PHE A 97 2.25 -12.90 2.39
C PHE A 97 1.65 -11.61 2.91
N TYR A 98 1.57 -11.48 4.22
CA TYR A 98 1.07 -10.28 4.87
C TYR A 98 2.01 -9.89 6.00
N GLY A 99 2.43 -8.63 6.00
CA GLY A 99 3.41 -8.15 6.94
C GLY A 99 3.38 -6.68 7.22
N VAL A 100 4.49 -6.23 7.79
CA VAL A 100 4.73 -4.88 8.26
C VAL A 100 6.13 -4.43 7.89
N ASN A 101 6.35 -3.14 7.85
CA ASN A 101 7.68 -2.55 7.79
C ASN A 101 8.25 -2.35 9.20
N LEU A 102 9.54 -2.64 9.39
CA LEU A 102 10.34 -2.07 10.47
C LEU A 102 11.23 -0.98 9.87
N CYS A 103 11.37 0.16 10.55
CA CYS A 103 12.10 1.32 10.06
C CYS A 103 13.14 1.81 11.07
N PHE A 104 14.30 2.29 10.57
CA PHE A 104 15.31 3.00 11.36
C PHE A 104 15.74 2.25 12.63
N GLY A 105 15.64 2.89 13.79
CA GLY A 105 16.05 2.34 15.08
C GLY A 105 15.29 1.08 15.49
N ALA A 106 14.16 0.75 14.84
CA ALA A 106 13.39 -0.45 15.13
C ALA A 106 14.13 -1.75 14.76
N HIS A 107 15.21 -1.68 13.98
CA HIS A 107 16.03 -2.85 13.62
C HIS A 107 17.08 -3.21 14.67
N TYR A 108 17.45 -2.26 15.53
CA TYR A 108 18.65 -2.32 16.38
C TYR A 108 18.25 -2.46 17.85
N ILE A 109 17.92 -3.70 18.22
CA ILE A 109 17.34 -4.07 19.51
C ILE A 109 18.11 -5.22 20.16
N SER A 110 17.91 -5.45 21.45
CA SER A 110 18.59 -6.53 22.17
C SER A 110 18.16 -7.92 21.64
N LYS A 111 18.91 -8.95 22.02
CA LYS A 111 18.59 -10.34 21.68
C LYS A 111 17.26 -10.78 22.30
N GLU A 112 17.01 -10.38 23.54
CA GLU A 112 15.76 -10.64 24.26
C GLU A 112 14.58 -9.91 23.61
N GLU A 113 14.80 -8.64 23.24
CA GLU A 113 13.82 -7.82 22.51
C GLU A 113 13.49 -8.42 21.14
N SER A 114 14.48 -8.97 20.44
CA SER A 114 14.30 -9.66 19.15
C SER A 114 13.41 -10.90 19.27
N ILE A 115 13.60 -11.71 20.31
CA ILE A 115 12.75 -12.87 20.61
C ILE A 115 11.31 -12.39 20.89
N ARG A 116 11.15 -11.41 21.79
CA ARG A 116 9.84 -10.88 22.20
C ARG A 116 9.09 -10.27 21.02
N LEU A 117 9.75 -9.44 20.22
CA LEU A 117 9.16 -8.82 19.03
C LEU A 117 8.73 -9.89 18.04
N ALA A 118 9.60 -10.85 17.71
CA ALA A 118 9.27 -11.86 16.73
C ALA A 118 8.11 -12.77 17.22
N ASP A 119 8.04 -13.11 18.51
CA ASP A 119 6.86 -13.80 19.07
C ASP A 119 5.59 -12.98 18.95
N ARG A 120 5.66 -11.67 19.25
CA ARG A 120 4.52 -10.77 19.12
C ARG A 120 4.03 -10.68 17.68
N LEU A 121 4.92 -10.54 16.69
CA LEU A 121 4.54 -10.45 15.28
C LEU A 121 3.83 -11.71 14.80
N VAL A 122 4.26 -12.91 15.23
CA VAL A 122 3.52 -14.15 14.97
C VAL A 122 2.14 -14.14 15.64
N ARG A 123 2.04 -13.72 16.91
CA ARG A 123 0.73 -13.63 17.60
C ARG A 123 -0.19 -12.60 16.96
N LEU A 124 0.35 -11.55 16.36
CA LEU A 124 -0.43 -10.60 15.55
C LEU A 124 -0.88 -11.22 14.21
N GLY A 125 -0.19 -12.25 13.72
CA GLY A 125 -0.57 -13.04 12.54
C GLY A 125 0.28 -12.79 11.30
N TYR A 126 1.38 -12.05 11.41
CA TYR A 126 2.26 -11.75 10.27
C TYR A 126 3.12 -12.94 9.87
N ASN A 127 3.37 -13.08 8.56
CA ASN A 127 4.28 -14.09 8.02
C ASN A 127 5.44 -13.50 7.20
N THR A 128 5.54 -12.18 7.12
CA THR A 128 6.66 -11.48 6.49
C THR A 128 6.91 -10.13 7.16
N VAL A 129 8.14 -9.64 7.10
CA VAL A 129 8.55 -8.31 7.55
C VAL A 129 9.44 -7.68 6.48
N ARG A 130 9.18 -6.42 6.15
CA ARG A 130 10.08 -5.62 5.32
C ARG A 130 11.04 -4.82 6.20
N ILE A 131 12.32 -4.99 5.92
CA ILE A 131 13.44 -4.38 6.60
C ILE A 131 13.81 -3.13 5.85
N HIS A 132 13.35 -1.98 6.37
CA HIS A 132 13.33 -0.72 5.63
C HIS A 132 14.12 0.37 6.35
N HIS A 133 14.75 1.30 5.62
CA HIS A 133 15.59 2.37 6.21
C HIS A 133 16.70 1.89 7.19
N TYR A 134 17.06 0.61 7.15
CA TYR A 134 18.02 0.01 8.09
C TYR A 134 19.44 0.57 7.87
N GLU A 135 19.81 0.79 6.61
CA GLU A 135 21.17 1.14 6.19
C GLU A 135 21.71 2.40 6.87
N ARG A 136 20.84 3.39 7.17
CA ARG A 136 21.25 4.68 7.73
C ARG A 136 21.98 4.51 9.06
N ASP A 137 21.37 3.78 9.97
CA ASP A 137 21.93 3.56 11.30
C ASP A 137 23.00 2.45 11.26
N LEU A 138 22.95 1.55 10.26
CA LEU A 138 23.97 0.50 10.06
C LEU A 138 25.34 1.08 9.70
N THR A 139 25.37 2.12 8.87
CA THR A 139 26.62 2.75 8.41
C THR A 139 26.96 4.02 9.20
N GLN A 140 26.19 4.35 10.23
CA GLN A 140 26.38 5.60 10.97
C GLN A 140 27.70 5.56 11.75
N GLY A 141 28.47 6.65 11.67
CA GLY A 141 29.76 6.78 12.36
C GLY A 141 30.90 5.95 11.77
N GLN A 142 30.65 5.25 10.67
CA GLN A 142 31.65 4.46 9.94
C GLN A 142 32.47 5.37 9.00
N PRO A 143 33.71 4.96 8.62
CA PRO A 143 34.60 5.79 7.80
C PRO A 143 34.10 6.03 6.37
N ASP A 144 33.16 5.21 5.89
CA ASP A 144 32.55 5.31 4.56
C ASP A 144 31.06 4.91 4.61
N SER A 145 30.36 5.07 3.49
CA SER A 145 28.93 4.73 3.36
C SER A 145 28.64 3.23 3.14
N ILE A 146 29.63 2.36 3.31
CA ILE A 146 29.57 0.93 2.95
C ILE A 146 29.86 0.02 4.14
N SER A 147 30.73 0.45 5.05
CA SER A 147 31.15 -0.27 6.24
C SER A 147 30.04 -0.30 7.29
N PHE A 148 29.93 -1.41 8.00
CA PHE A 148 28.88 -1.62 9.02
C PHE A 148 29.42 -1.41 10.42
N ASP A 149 28.62 -0.77 11.26
CA ASP A 149 28.85 -0.78 12.70
C ASP A 149 28.75 -2.22 13.23
N PRO A 150 29.79 -2.73 13.93
CA PRO A 150 29.86 -4.13 14.35
C PRO A 150 28.81 -4.50 15.40
N GLU A 151 28.36 -3.56 16.25
CA GLU A 151 27.29 -3.81 17.20
C GLU A 151 25.94 -3.85 16.48
N LYS A 152 25.73 -2.93 15.54
CA LYS A 152 24.48 -2.83 14.78
C LYS A 152 24.26 -4.04 13.88
N ILE A 153 25.30 -4.55 13.22
CA ILE A 153 25.16 -5.75 12.40
C ILE A 153 24.86 -7.00 13.23
N ASP A 154 25.41 -7.16 14.46
CA ASP A 154 25.04 -8.27 15.36
C ASP A 154 23.56 -8.19 15.80
N GLN A 155 23.09 -6.99 16.16
CA GLN A 155 21.68 -6.75 16.51
C GLN A 155 20.75 -7.08 15.33
N PHE A 156 21.11 -6.58 14.15
CA PHE A 156 20.39 -6.83 12.90
C PHE A 156 20.35 -8.33 12.57
N ASP A 157 21.49 -9.00 12.64
CA ASP A 157 21.62 -10.43 12.36
C ASP A 157 20.75 -11.27 13.30
N TYR A 158 20.78 -10.95 14.59
CA TYR A 158 20.02 -11.69 15.59
C TYR A 158 18.50 -11.46 15.45
N LEU A 159 18.08 -10.25 15.10
CA LEU A 159 16.69 -9.95 14.79
C LEU A 159 16.23 -10.77 13.56
N MET A 160 17.00 -10.76 12.47
CA MET A 160 16.67 -11.54 11.27
C MET A 160 16.55 -13.02 11.59
N ALA A 161 17.53 -13.59 12.30
CA ALA A 161 17.48 -15.00 12.70
C ALA A 161 16.28 -15.30 13.62
N SER A 162 15.88 -14.36 14.48
CA SER A 162 14.71 -14.51 15.36
C SER A 162 13.38 -14.51 14.60
N LEU A 163 13.26 -13.70 13.54
CA LEU A 163 12.13 -13.68 12.61
C LEU A 163 12.08 -14.99 11.79
N ILE A 164 13.21 -15.39 11.22
CA ILE A 164 13.35 -16.61 10.39
C ILE A 164 12.98 -17.85 11.19
N ARG A 165 13.51 -18.02 12.42
CA ARG A 165 13.16 -19.13 13.31
C ARG A 165 11.67 -19.25 13.59
N ARG A 166 10.92 -18.15 13.46
CA ARG A 166 9.48 -18.05 13.71
C ARG A 166 8.61 -18.17 12.45
N GLY A 167 9.21 -18.41 11.29
CA GLY A 167 8.47 -18.58 10.04
C GLY A 167 8.16 -17.26 9.33
N ILE A 168 8.81 -16.16 9.70
CA ILE A 168 8.63 -14.85 9.09
C ILE A 168 9.65 -14.67 7.97
N TYR A 169 9.17 -14.50 6.73
CA TYR A 169 10.00 -14.19 5.56
C TYR A 169 10.43 -12.72 5.55
N LEU A 170 11.50 -12.43 4.80
CA LEU A 170 12.11 -11.11 4.77
C LEU A 170 11.96 -10.46 3.38
N THR A 171 11.67 -9.16 3.41
CA THR A 171 11.79 -8.23 2.27
C THR A 171 12.81 -7.16 2.64
N THR A 172 13.61 -6.65 1.71
CA THR A 172 14.46 -5.48 1.98
C THR A 172 14.71 -4.64 0.73
N ASP A 173 15.44 -3.55 0.90
CA ASP A 173 15.84 -2.62 -0.13
C ASP A 173 17.38 -2.60 -0.25
N LEU A 174 17.91 -2.43 -1.45
CA LEU A 174 19.36 -2.26 -1.67
C LEU A 174 19.81 -0.79 -1.69
N TYR A 175 18.85 0.14 -1.64
CA TYR A 175 19.08 1.53 -1.27
C TYR A 175 17.79 2.22 -0.83
N VAL A 176 17.85 2.90 0.31
CA VAL A 176 16.78 3.77 0.81
C VAL A 176 17.31 5.12 1.25
N SER A 177 18.16 5.16 2.29
CA SER A 177 18.44 6.40 3.03
C SER A 177 19.81 6.46 3.72
N ARG A 178 20.73 5.53 3.43
CA ARG A 178 22.10 5.67 3.92
C ARG A 178 22.74 6.96 3.36
N PRO A 179 23.46 7.73 4.19
CA PRO A 179 24.15 8.92 3.72
C PRO A 179 25.31 8.51 2.82
N VAL A 180 25.41 9.11 1.63
CA VAL A 180 26.52 8.87 0.69
C VAL A 180 27.29 10.17 0.47
N PRO A 181 28.55 10.27 0.90
CA PRO A 181 29.37 11.45 0.63
C PRO A 181 29.56 11.70 -0.87
N TYR A 182 29.55 12.97 -1.29
CA TYR A 182 29.84 13.34 -2.69
C TYR A 182 31.21 12.82 -3.16
N ARG A 183 32.22 12.89 -2.28
CA ARG A 183 33.58 12.43 -2.58
C ARG A 183 33.68 10.93 -2.85
N GLU A 184 32.83 10.10 -2.24
CA GLU A 184 32.82 8.65 -2.50
C GLU A 184 32.38 8.32 -3.93
N ILE A 185 31.62 9.20 -4.57
CA ILE A 185 31.26 9.06 -5.97
C ILE A 185 32.11 9.97 -6.88
N GLY A 186 33.20 10.54 -6.38
CA GLY A 186 34.13 11.33 -7.20
C GLY A 186 33.72 12.77 -7.47
N ILE A 187 32.75 13.32 -6.74
CA ILE A 187 32.39 14.74 -6.80
C ILE A 187 33.12 15.44 -5.65
N ASP A 188 34.00 16.39 -5.97
CA ASP A 188 34.73 17.15 -4.96
C ASP A 188 33.83 18.22 -4.31
N GLN A 189 32.99 17.76 -3.41
CA GLN A 189 32.07 18.56 -2.62
C GLN A 189 31.99 17.96 -1.20
N ASP A 190 31.93 18.82 -0.18
CA ASP A 190 31.74 18.36 1.19
C ASP A 190 30.29 17.94 1.45
N GLY A 191 30.11 17.01 2.39
CA GLY A 191 28.79 16.54 2.85
C GLY A 191 28.23 15.36 2.06
N ALA A 192 27.01 14.98 2.43
CA ALA A 192 26.29 13.85 1.85
C ALA A 192 25.32 14.28 0.75
N ILE A 193 25.19 13.42 -0.25
CA ILE A 193 24.19 13.52 -1.31
C ILE A 193 22.81 13.34 -0.67
N PRO A 194 21.83 14.22 -0.94
CA PRO A 194 20.48 14.03 -0.44
C PRO A 194 19.88 12.70 -0.91
N MET A 195 19.06 12.10 -0.06
CA MET A 195 18.51 10.76 -0.25
C MET A 195 17.89 10.55 -1.64
N ASN A 196 17.01 11.46 -2.07
CA ASN A 196 16.32 11.33 -3.36
C ASN A 196 17.27 11.60 -4.54
N THR A 197 18.24 12.51 -4.38
CA THR A 197 19.28 12.76 -5.39
C THR A 197 20.06 11.50 -5.69
N PHE A 198 20.51 10.78 -4.66
CA PHE A 198 21.31 9.56 -4.89
C PHE A 198 20.53 8.51 -5.67
N LYS A 199 19.23 8.30 -5.35
CA LYS A 199 18.35 7.36 -6.08
C LYS A 199 18.37 7.61 -7.58
N ILE A 200 18.30 8.88 -7.99
CA ILE A 200 18.29 9.26 -9.42
C ILE A 200 19.69 9.44 -10.01
N MET A 201 20.76 9.41 -9.22
CA MET A 201 22.13 9.40 -9.73
C MET A 201 22.59 7.99 -10.13
N VAL A 202 22.18 6.96 -9.39
CA VAL A 202 22.53 5.56 -9.66
C VAL A 202 22.37 5.14 -11.14
N PRO A 203 21.28 5.48 -11.87
CA PRO A 203 21.13 5.07 -13.27
C PRO A 203 22.07 5.78 -14.26
N VAL A 204 22.57 6.98 -13.95
CA VAL A 204 23.27 7.85 -14.92
C VAL A 204 24.71 8.22 -14.53
N HIS A 205 25.12 7.94 -13.29
CA HIS A 205 26.45 8.27 -12.77
C HIS A 205 27.20 7.00 -12.34
N ASP A 206 28.26 6.63 -13.08
CA ASP A 206 28.93 5.33 -12.91
C ASP A 206 29.46 5.07 -11.51
N ARG A 207 30.09 6.07 -10.86
CA ARG A 207 30.58 5.87 -9.48
C ARG A 207 29.45 5.78 -8.44
N ALA A 208 28.26 6.31 -8.72
CA ALA A 208 27.10 6.12 -7.85
C ALA A 208 26.56 4.68 -7.98
N PHE A 209 26.55 4.15 -9.21
CA PHE A 209 26.26 2.74 -9.45
C PHE A 209 27.27 1.80 -8.77
N GLU A 210 28.57 2.10 -8.85
CA GLU A 210 29.60 1.30 -8.17
C GLU A 210 29.51 1.41 -6.64
N ASN A 211 29.17 2.58 -6.07
CA ASN A 211 28.88 2.70 -4.63
C ASN A 211 27.68 1.83 -4.23
N TRP A 212 26.60 1.83 -5.02
CA TRP A 212 25.45 0.95 -4.80
C TRP A 212 25.86 -0.53 -4.86
N LYS A 213 26.69 -0.94 -5.84
CA LYS A 213 27.23 -2.32 -5.93
C LYS A 213 28.07 -2.67 -4.71
N ALA A 214 28.90 -1.75 -4.23
CA ALA A 214 29.80 -1.99 -3.11
C ALA A 214 29.01 -2.23 -1.81
N PHE A 215 28.05 -1.37 -1.47
CA PHE A 215 27.14 -1.58 -0.34
C PHE A 215 26.36 -2.90 -0.47
N THR A 216 25.77 -3.14 -1.65
CA THR A 216 25.02 -4.37 -1.91
C THR A 216 25.87 -5.62 -1.74
N ARG A 217 27.13 -5.61 -2.18
CA ARG A 217 28.07 -6.73 -2.01
C ARG A 217 28.41 -6.95 -0.54
N ALA A 218 28.65 -5.87 0.22
CA ALA A 218 28.92 -5.95 1.64
C ALA A 218 27.73 -6.59 2.38
N LEU A 219 26.50 -6.13 2.11
CA LEU A 219 25.30 -6.63 2.77
C LEU A 219 24.98 -8.07 2.35
N LEU A 220 24.83 -8.33 1.05
CA LEU A 220 24.38 -9.64 0.58
C LEU A 220 25.47 -10.72 0.72
N GLY A 221 26.74 -10.32 0.78
CA GLY A 221 27.89 -11.19 1.05
C GLY A 221 28.08 -11.50 2.54
N HIS A 222 27.57 -10.65 3.44
CA HIS A 222 27.67 -10.86 4.89
C HIS A 222 27.00 -12.15 5.32
N VAL A 223 27.71 -12.96 6.12
CA VAL A 223 27.22 -14.21 6.70
C VAL A 223 26.62 -13.91 8.07
N ASN A 224 25.31 -14.13 8.19
CA ASN A 224 24.63 -14.01 9.47
C ASN A 224 25.08 -15.18 10.38
N PRO A 225 25.76 -14.93 11.50
CA PRO A 225 26.32 -15.98 12.36
C PRO A 225 25.24 -16.83 13.04
N TYR A 226 23.99 -16.37 13.10
CA TYR A 226 22.87 -17.06 13.74
C TYR A 226 22.04 -17.91 12.78
N THR A 227 22.20 -17.75 11.45
CA THR A 227 21.60 -18.65 10.44
C THR A 227 22.64 -19.46 9.68
N GLY A 228 23.90 -19.02 9.66
CA GLY A 228 24.99 -19.67 8.92
C GLY A 228 24.95 -19.42 7.41
N HIS A 229 24.05 -18.57 6.93
CA HIS A 229 23.94 -18.20 5.51
C HIS A 229 24.42 -16.78 5.27
N SER A 230 25.00 -16.54 4.09
CA SER A 230 25.04 -15.17 3.58
C SER A 230 23.63 -14.71 3.20
N TYR A 231 23.36 -13.41 3.29
CA TYR A 231 22.03 -12.89 2.91
C TYR A 231 21.67 -13.19 1.45
N ALA A 232 22.63 -13.23 0.53
CA ALA A 232 22.42 -13.67 -0.86
C ALA A 232 21.89 -15.12 -0.95
N LYS A 233 22.28 -15.97 0.02
CA LYS A 233 21.98 -17.41 0.07
C LYS A 233 20.92 -17.75 1.12
N GLU A 234 20.40 -16.81 1.88
CA GLU A 234 19.35 -17.04 2.86
C GLU A 234 18.00 -17.33 2.16
N PRO A 235 17.41 -18.54 2.29
CA PRO A 235 16.13 -18.86 1.67
C PRO A 235 14.93 -18.05 2.19
N ALA A 236 15.02 -17.48 3.40
CA ALA A 236 13.99 -16.63 3.96
C ALA A 236 13.98 -15.19 3.40
N LEU A 237 15.08 -14.71 2.79
CA LEU A 237 15.10 -13.45 2.05
C LEU A 237 14.43 -13.66 0.70
N ALA A 238 13.15 -13.29 0.62
CA ALA A 238 12.29 -13.62 -0.50
C ALA A 238 12.18 -12.49 -1.53
N TRP A 239 12.19 -11.22 -1.09
CA TRP A 239 11.98 -10.06 -1.95
C TRP A 239 13.01 -8.97 -1.73
N ILE A 240 13.46 -8.36 -2.82
CA ILE A 240 14.36 -7.22 -2.82
C ILE A 240 13.79 -6.13 -3.74
N ALA A 241 13.60 -4.94 -3.19
CA ALA A 241 13.48 -3.71 -3.96
C ALA A 241 14.88 -3.16 -4.25
N LEU A 242 15.20 -2.91 -5.51
CA LEU A 242 16.55 -2.47 -5.89
C LEU A 242 16.85 -1.05 -5.37
N ILE A 243 15.88 -0.14 -5.51
CA ILE A 243 15.89 1.21 -4.95
C ILE A 243 14.46 1.53 -4.48
N ASN A 244 14.31 1.95 -3.22
CA ASN A 244 12.98 2.32 -2.71
C ASN A 244 12.40 3.53 -3.47
N GLU A 245 11.17 3.41 -3.97
CA GLU A 245 10.44 4.48 -4.68
C GLU A 245 11.28 5.17 -5.77
N GLY A 246 12.11 4.39 -6.48
CA GLY A 246 13.05 4.88 -7.51
C GLY A 246 12.41 5.38 -8.81
N ASN A 247 11.16 5.83 -8.81
CA ASN A 247 10.46 6.29 -10.02
C ASN A 247 10.94 7.71 -10.40
N TYR A 248 11.71 7.83 -11.48
CA TYR A 248 12.37 9.08 -11.89
C TYR A 248 11.41 10.25 -12.10
N GLY A 249 10.18 9.95 -12.56
CA GLY A 249 9.17 10.97 -12.80
C GLY A 249 8.82 11.81 -11.56
N ASN A 250 9.07 11.26 -10.35
CA ASN A 250 8.86 11.95 -9.08
C ASN A 250 9.84 13.11 -8.87
N PHE A 251 10.97 13.10 -9.58
CA PHE A 251 12.14 13.93 -9.29
C PHE A 251 12.55 14.80 -10.48
N ILE A 252 11.65 15.09 -11.44
CA ILE A 252 12.00 15.85 -12.66
C ILE A 252 12.71 17.17 -12.38
N LYS A 253 12.32 17.91 -11.32
CA LYS A 253 12.96 19.17 -10.95
C LYS A 253 14.43 19.00 -10.54
N GLU A 254 14.74 17.89 -9.88
CA GLU A 254 16.08 17.55 -9.41
C GLU A 254 16.92 16.92 -10.52
N ILE A 255 16.30 16.12 -11.39
CA ILE A 255 16.91 15.62 -12.63
C ILE A 255 17.46 16.77 -13.47
N LEU A 256 16.73 17.88 -13.58
CA LEU A 256 17.16 19.05 -14.35
C LEU A 256 18.41 19.74 -13.78
N THR A 257 18.79 19.48 -12.51
CA THR A 257 20.00 20.05 -11.90
C THR A 257 21.22 19.13 -12.04
N ILE A 258 21.08 17.93 -12.59
CA ILE A 258 22.13 16.92 -12.70
C ILE A 258 22.56 16.78 -14.18
N PRO A 259 23.76 17.25 -14.57
CA PRO A 259 24.20 17.27 -15.97
C PRO A 259 24.17 15.89 -16.66
N GLU A 260 24.46 14.82 -15.94
CA GLU A 260 24.50 13.44 -16.43
C GLU A 260 23.18 12.99 -17.03
N TRP A 261 22.05 13.50 -16.52
CA TRP A 261 20.74 13.23 -17.09
C TRP A 261 20.57 13.86 -18.47
N LYS A 262 21.05 15.10 -18.68
CA LYS A 262 21.05 15.73 -20.02
C LYS A 262 21.94 14.94 -20.98
N LEU A 263 23.10 14.46 -20.52
CA LEU A 263 23.99 13.63 -21.33
C LEU A 263 23.35 12.29 -21.70
N ALA A 264 22.72 11.61 -20.73
CA ALA A 264 22.02 10.35 -20.95
C ALA A 264 20.83 10.52 -21.91
N TRP A 265 20.07 11.60 -21.75
CA TRP A 265 18.96 11.98 -22.63
C TRP A 265 19.40 12.17 -24.08
N ASN A 266 20.44 12.96 -24.32
CA ASN A 266 20.94 13.20 -25.68
C ASN A 266 21.53 11.91 -26.31
N ARG A 267 22.22 11.07 -25.53
CA ARG A 267 22.67 9.74 -26.00
C ARG A 267 21.49 8.84 -26.39
N TRP A 268 20.39 8.90 -25.65
CA TRP A 268 19.17 8.16 -25.98
C TRP A 268 18.53 8.70 -27.26
N LEU A 269 18.46 10.02 -27.42
CA LEU A 269 17.94 10.66 -28.63
C LEU A 269 18.74 10.28 -29.88
N VAL A 270 20.07 10.26 -29.84
CA VAL A 270 20.90 9.82 -30.99
C VAL A 270 20.59 8.37 -31.40
N LYS A 271 20.32 7.49 -30.43
CA LYS A 271 19.97 6.08 -30.72
C LYS A 271 18.59 5.96 -31.38
N ARG A 272 17.65 6.84 -31.03
CA ARG A 272 16.28 6.83 -31.56
C ARG A 272 16.13 7.62 -32.87
N TYR A 273 16.88 8.70 -33.01
CA TYR A 273 16.88 9.62 -34.14
C TYR A 273 18.33 9.79 -34.62
N PRO A 274 18.71 9.22 -35.78
CA PRO A 274 20.11 9.20 -36.21
C PRO A 274 20.77 10.57 -36.40
N ASN A 275 19.98 11.62 -36.65
CA ASN A 275 20.46 12.98 -36.87
C ASN A 275 19.40 14.03 -36.47
N ARG A 276 19.82 15.31 -36.41
CA ARG A 276 18.93 16.45 -36.11
C ARG A 276 17.74 16.55 -37.06
N GLU A 277 17.91 16.23 -38.34
CA GLU A 277 16.83 16.27 -39.34
C GLU A 277 15.71 15.27 -39.01
N SER A 278 16.06 14.05 -38.61
CA SER A 278 15.11 13.02 -38.18
C SER A 278 14.38 13.44 -36.91
N LEU A 279 15.09 14.03 -35.94
CA LEU A 279 14.49 14.57 -34.73
C LEU A 279 13.55 15.75 -35.04
N SER A 280 13.97 16.67 -35.92
CA SER A 280 13.19 17.82 -36.36
C SER A 280 11.91 17.39 -37.07
N THR A 281 11.96 16.33 -37.88
CA THR A 281 10.78 15.75 -38.53
C THR A 281 9.82 15.15 -37.49
N ALA A 282 10.34 14.51 -36.45
CA ALA A 282 9.53 13.90 -35.39
C ALA A 282 8.91 14.92 -34.42
N TRP A 283 9.63 16.01 -34.12
CA TRP A 283 9.26 17.00 -33.10
C TRP A 283 8.66 18.30 -33.66
N GLY A 284 8.95 18.63 -34.92
CA GLY A 284 8.54 19.89 -35.53
C GLY A 284 9.03 21.10 -34.74
N ALA A 285 8.11 22.02 -34.43
CA ALA A 285 8.38 23.25 -33.70
C ALA A 285 8.85 23.06 -32.24
N GLU A 286 8.72 21.85 -31.69
CA GLU A 286 9.21 21.55 -30.33
C GLU A 286 10.75 21.46 -30.26
N LEU A 287 11.45 21.23 -31.38
CA LEU A 287 12.91 21.24 -31.44
C LEU A 287 13.41 22.66 -31.71
N GLN A 288 14.18 23.23 -30.79
CA GLN A 288 14.70 24.59 -30.94
C GLN A 288 15.85 24.64 -31.97
N GLU A 289 16.10 25.83 -32.52
CA GLU A 289 17.10 26.02 -33.59
C GLU A 289 18.50 25.54 -33.17
N GLY A 290 18.94 25.89 -31.94
CA GLY A 290 20.24 25.48 -31.39
C GLY A 290 20.30 24.07 -30.80
N GLU A 291 19.21 23.29 -30.86
CA GLU A 291 19.16 21.95 -30.30
C GLU A 291 19.59 20.88 -31.31
N ASP A 292 20.59 20.09 -30.93
CA ASP A 292 21.10 18.93 -31.67
C ASP A 292 21.55 17.85 -30.68
N PRO A 293 21.00 16.62 -30.76
CA PRO A 293 21.37 15.55 -29.85
C PRO A 293 22.84 15.11 -29.99
N ALA A 294 23.46 15.28 -31.15
CA ALA A 294 24.88 14.98 -31.37
C ALA A 294 25.81 15.97 -30.64
N SER A 295 25.39 17.23 -30.50
CA SER A 295 26.10 18.25 -29.71
C SER A 295 25.66 18.30 -28.24
N GLN A 296 24.80 17.36 -27.81
CA GLN A 296 24.28 17.23 -26.45
C GLN A 296 23.50 18.47 -25.96
N SER A 297 22.97 19.29 -26.88
CA SER A 297 22.33 20.56 -26.52
C SER A 297 20.85 20.43 -26.20
N VAL A 298 20.17 19.34 -26.60
CA VAL A 298 18.72 19.16 -26.39
C VAL A 298 18.38 19.08 -24.90
N GLY A 299 17.45 19.93 -24.45
CA GLY A 299 16.97 19.95 -23.06
C GLY A 299 15.93 18.87 -22.75
N LEU A 300 15.87 18.45 -21.49
CA LEU A 300 14.72 17.71 -20.95
C LEU A 300 13.50 18.64 -20.79
N PRO A 301 12.26 18.13 -20.83
CA PRO A 301 11.07 18.93 -20.54
C PRO A 301 11.04 19.39 -19.06
N GLN A 302 10.36 20.51 -18.81
CA GLN A 302 10.21 21.05 -17.45
C GLN A 302 9.18 20.28 -16.61
N ARG A 303 8.18 19.67 -17.27
CA ARG A 303 7.08 18.93 -16.65
C ARG A 303 6.78 17.69 -17.47
N LEU A 304 6.35 16.62 -16.79
CA LEU A 304 5.98 15.35 -17.43
C LEU A 304 4.49 15.27 -17.77
N GLN A 305 3.74 16.33 -17.47
CA GLN A 305 2.31 16.42 -17.75
C GLN A 305 2.02 17.13 -19.08
N ASP A 306 3.04 17.72 -19.72
CA ASP A 306 2.87 18.44 -20.98
C ASP A 306 2.56 17.47 -22.13
N GLU A 307 1.69 17.88 -23.06
CA GLU A 307 1.17 17.04 -24.14
C GLU A 307 1.98 17.15 -25.45
N ASN A 308 3.30 17.33 -25.35
CA ASN A 308 4.19 17.49 -26.50
C ASN A 308 5.12 16.28 -26.73
N ARG A 309 5.73 16.24 -27.92
CA ARG A 309 6.61 15.13 -28.35
C ARG A 309 7.86 15.01 -27.49
N ARG A 310 8.40 16.12 -27.00
CA ARG A 310 9.54 16.15 -26.07
C ARG A 310 9.21 15.41 -24.76
N THR A 311 8.05 15.67 -24.18
CA THR A 311 7.59 15.01 -22.95
C THR A 311 7.29 13.53 -23.18
N ARG A 312 6.62 13.18 -24.29
CA ARG A 312 6.44 11.78 -24.67
C ARG A 312 7.76 11.03 -24.74
N ASP A 313 8.77 11.59 -25.42
CA ASP A 313 10.06 10.93 -25.56
C ASP A 313 10.84 10.89 -24.24
N CYS A 314 10.69 11.89 -23.37
CA CYS A 314 11.27 11.87 -22.03
C CYS A 314 10.71 10.73 -21.16
N VAL A 315 9.39 10.50 -21.23
CA VAL A 315 8.74 9.37 -20.54
C VAL A 315 9.26 8.02 -21.06
N LEU A 316 9.43 7.87 -22.37
CA LEU A 316 10.07 6.68 -22.97
C LEU A 316 11.52 6.51 -22.50
N PHE A 317 12.30 7.59 -22.48
CA PHE A 317 13.67 7.59 -22.01
C PHE A 317 13.78 7.14 -20.55
N PHE A 318 12.86 7.55 -19.68
CA PHE A 318 12.82 7.08 -18.29
C PHE A 318 12.53 5.58 -18.19
N ALA A 319 11.55 5.07 -18.95
CA ALA A 319 11.25 3.63 -18.99
C ALA A 319 12.44 2.81 -19.51
N ASP A 320 13.13 3.27 -20.56
CA ASP A 320 14.32 2.60 -21.11
C ASP A 320 15.52 2.66 -20.15
N THR A 321 15.71 3.80 -19.47
CA THR A 321 16.78 3.98 -18.47
C THR A 321 16.58 3.04 -17.29
N GLU A 322 15.35 2.93 -16.79
CA GLU A 322 14.97 2.01 -15.72
C GLU A 322 15.22 0.56 -16.15
N ARG A 323 14.75 0.17 -17.34
CA ARG A 323 14.97 -1.18 -17.91
C ARG A 323 16.45 -1.51 -18.02
N HIS A 324 17.28 -0.55 -18.43
CA HIS A 324 18.72 -0.73 -18.54
C HIS A 324 19.40 -0.87 -17.18
N MET A 325 19.07 0.01 -16.23
CA MET A 325 19.58 -0.02 -14.85
C MET A 325 19.25 -1.37 -14.20
N VAL A 326 17.98 -1.79 -14.24
CA VAL A 326 17.55 -3.03 -13.60
C VAL A 326 18.24 -4.26 -14.21
N LYS A 327 18.42 -4.32 -15.53
CA LYS A 327 19.20 -5.41 -16.15
C LYS A 327 20.65 -5.47 -15.67
N ARG A 328 21.31 -4.30 -15.50
CA ARG A 328 22.67 -4.24 -14.93
C ARG A 328 22.70 -4.75 -13.49
N MET A 329 21.74 -4.30 -12.67
CA MET A 329 21.60 -4.74 -11.28
C MET A 329 21.31 -6.24 -11.17
N GLN A 330 20.41 -6.77 -12.00
CA GLN A 330 20.11 -8.20 -12.07
C GLN A 330 21.34 -9.02 -12.46
N SER A 331 22.10 -8.59 -13.47
CA SER A 331 23.34 -9.27 -13.87
C SER A 331 24.31 -9.34 -12.69
N PHE A 332 24.52 -8.23 -12.00
CA PHE A 332 25.37 -8.18 -10.81
C PHE A 332 24.87 -9.13 -9.70
N LEU A 333 23.59 -9.03 -9.33
CA LEU A 333 23.01 -9.82 -8.25
C LEU A 333 23.00 -11.32 -8.55
N ARG A 334 22.67 -11.71 -9.79
CA ARG A 334 22.56 -13.13 -10.18
C ARG A 334 23.92 -13.75 -10.51
N GLN A 335 24.77 -13.05 -11.24
CA GLN A 335 26.02 -13.63 -11.79
C GLN A 335 27.21 -13.42 -10.86
N GLU A 336 27.36 -12.23 -10.25
CA GLU A 336 28.48 -11.98 -9.34
C GLU A 336 28.18 -12.45 -7.91
N LEU A 337 26.97 -12.18 -7.37
CA LEU A 337 26.63 -12.52 -5.98
C LEU A 337 25.88 -13.84 -5.82
N GLY A 338 25.31 -14.38 -6.91
CA GLY A 338 24.49 -15.59 -6.88
C GLY A 338 23.22 -15.45 -6.00
N CYS A 339 22.73 -14.23 -5.80
CA CYS A 339 21.50 -13.96 -5.05
C CYS A 339 20.29 -14.49 -5.82
N GLN A 340 19.36 -15.15 -5.13
CA GLN A 340 18.15 -15.74 -5.74
C GLN A 340 16.84 -15.14 -5.22
N ALA A 341 16.88 -14.13 -4.35
CA ALA A 341 15.68 -13.41 -3.92
C ALA A 341 15.02 -12.72 -5.13
N LEU A 342 13.69 -12.65 -5.15
CA LEU A 342 12.93 -12.04 -6.24
C LEU A 342 13.15 -10.53 -6.25
N LEU A 343 13.29 -9.94 -7.43
CA LEU A 343 13.65 -8.54 -7.62
C LEU A 343 12.49 -7.72 -8.17
N SER A 344 12.28 -6.53 -7.60
CA SER A 344 11.36 -5.50 -8.10
C SER A 344 11.99 -4.11 -7.97
N ASN A 345 11.35 -3.11 -8.56
CA ASN A 345 11.73 -1.70 -8.44
C ASN A 345 10.52 -0.79 -8.77
N ALA A 346 10.72 0.53 -8.71
CA ALA A 346 9.76 1.53 -9.17
C ALA A 346 8.36 1.44 -8.50
N SER A 347 8.35 1.34 -7.16
CA SER A 347 7.17 1.03 -6.37
C SER A 347 6.27 2.21 -5.98
N SER A 348 6.41 3.43 -6.53
CA SER A 348 5.57 4.55 -6.07
C SER A 348 5.37 5.75 -7.03
N TRP A 349 4.18 6.36 -6.89
CA TRP A 349 3.75 7.67 -7.41
C TRP A 349 3.61 7.79 -8.95
N THR A 350 4.72 7.81 -9.71
CA THR A 350 4.68 7.98 -11.17
C THR A 350 4.67 6.64 -11.89
N ARG A 351 3.68 6.48 -12.79
CA ARG A 351 3.37 5.23 -13.50
C ARG A 351 2.73 5.55 -14.84
N PHE A 352 3.56 5.84 -15.83
CA PHE A 352 3.12 6.00 -17.21
C PHE A 352 2.86 4.63 -17.85
N THR A 353 2.01 4.58 -18.87
CA THR A 353 1.66 3.30 -19.53
C THR A 353 2.89 2.54 -20.04
N THR A 354 3.91 3.25 -20.52
CA THR A 354 5.17 2.67 -21.02
C THR A 354 6.07 2.09 -19.94
N ASP A 355 5.84 2.41 -18.66
CA ASP A 355 6.64 1.86 -17.57
C ASP A 355 6.39 0.34 -17.38
N GLN A 356 5.34 -0.21 -18.01
CA GLN A 356 5.13 -1.66 -18.08
C GLN A 356 6.26 -2.37 -18.84
N ALA A 357 6.90 -1.72 -19.82
CA ALA A 357 8.04 -2.28 -20.52
C ALA A 357 9.25 -2.51 -19.60
N ALA A 358 9.43 -1.64 -18.61
CA ALA A 358 10.45 -1.82 -17.58
C ALA A 358 10.05 -2.93 -16.59
N ARG A 359 8.78 -2.93 -16.11
CA ARG A 359 8.26 -3.94 -15.17
C ARG A 359 8.29 -5.37 -15.68
N MET A 360 8.24 -5.58 -17.00
CA MET A 360 8.47 -6.90 -17.59
C MET A 360 9.81 -7.53 -17.19
N THR A 361 10.83 -6.72 -16.88
CA THR A 361 12.14 -7.23 -16.44
C THR A 361 12.16 -7.71 -14.99
N TYR A 362 11.20 -7.31 -14.17
CA TYR A 362 11.18 -7.66 -12.75
C TYR A 362 10.71 -9.10 -12.52
N ASP A 363 11.06 -9.69 -11.39
CA ASP A 363 10.54 -11.02 -11.00
C ASP A 363 9.11 -10.91 -10.45
N TYR A 364 8.78 -9.77 -9.83
CA TYR A 364 7.46 -9.41 -9.32
C TYR A 364 7.23 -7.90 -9.48
N VAL A 365 5.99 -7.45 -9.41
CA VAL A 365 5.63 -6.03 -9.50
C VAL A 365 5.21 -5.53 -8.13
N ASP A 366 5.68 -4.36 -7.73
CA ASP A 366 5.35 -3.73 -6.45
C ASP A 366 4.83 -2.30 -6.64
N GLU A 367 4.05 -1.80 -5.67
CA GLU A 367 3.48 -0.45 -5.69
C GLU A 367 3.05 -0.02 -4.28
N HIS A 368 2.95 1.29 -4.01
CA HIS A 368 2.55 1.81 -2.70
C HIS A 368 1.24 2.62 -2.79
N PHE A 369 0.46 2.63 -1.71
CA PHE A 369 -0.67 3.56 -1.60
C PHE A 369 -0.97 3.96 -0.16
N TYR A 370 -1.39 5.21 0.02
CA TYR A 370 -1.76 5.73 1.33
C TYR A 370 -3.11 6.43 1.26
N VAL A 371 -3.90 6.26 2.31
CA VAL A 371 -5.09 7.07 2.60
C VAL A 371 -4.73 8.04 3.72
N ASP A 372 -5.16 9.30 3.57
CA ASP A 372 -4.86 10.39 4.49
C ASP A 372 -3.35 10.60 4.78
N HIS A 373 -2.48 10.34 3.80
CA HIS A 373 -1.06 10.66 3.93
C HIS A 373 -0.87 12.16 4.29
N PRO A 374 -0.02 12.50 5.28
CA PRO A 374 0.12 13.88 5.73
C PRO A 374 0.72 14.78 4.65
N GLN A 375 0.17 16.00 4.55
CA GLN A 375 0.75 17.12 3.81
C GLN A 375 1.29 18.14 4.81
N PHE A 376 2.59 18.38 4.80
CA PHE A 376 3.22 19.30 5.75
C PHE A 376 3.12 20.75 5.25
N LEU A 377 2.54 21.64 6.06
CA LEU A 377 2.19 22.99 5.61
C LEU A 377 3.34 23.98 5.68
N GLN A 378 4.32 23.73 6.54
CA GLN A 378 5.45 24.65 6.78
C GLN A 378 6.81 24.02 6.55
N SER A 379 7.05 22.83 7.13
CA SER A 379 8.33 22.15 7.05
C SER A 379 8.12 20.65 6.90
N PRO A 380 8.89 19.97 6.04
CA PRO A 380 8.78 18.52 5.87
C PRO A 380 8.82 17.79 7.21
N TRP A 381 7.91 16.84 7.40
CA TRP A 381 7.83 15.99 8.59
C TRP A 381 7.60 16.75 9.91
N ARG A 382 7.04 17.97 9.88
CA ARG A 382 6.70 18.77 11.07
C ARG A 382 5.27 19.29 11.02
N LEU A 383 4.68 19.49 12.19
CA LEU A 383 3.41 20.19 12.34
C LEU A 383 3.56 21.70 12.01
N PRO A 384 2.50 22.37 11.54
CA PRO A 384 1.17 21.80 11.25
C PRO A 384 1.17 20.96 9.96
N SER A 385 0.37 19.89 9.99
CA SER A 385 0.15 18.99 8.85
C SER A 385 -1.32 18.88 8.51
N ARG A 386 -1.66 18.57 7.26
CA ARG A 386 -3.03 18.43 6.79
C ARG A 386 -3.29 17.07 6.14
N CYS A 387 -4.49 16.53 6.33
CA CYS A 387 -5.02 15.41 5.55
C CYS A 387 -6.51 15.66 5.20
N PRO A 388 -7.08 14.97 4.19
CA PRO A 388 -8.49 15.11 3.84
C PRO A 388 -9.46 14.71 4.95
N ASN A 389 -9.19 13.60 5.65
CA ASN A 389 -10.03 13.07 6.74
C ASN A 389 -11.50 12.82 6.32
N THR A 390 -11.71 12.43 5.06
CA THR A 390 -13.02 12.17 4.45
C THR A 390 -13.30 10.67 4.37
N SER A 391 -14.59 10.28 4.35
CA SER A 391 -14.94 8.85 4.32
C SER A 391 -14.41 8.20 3.03
N PRO A 392 -13.56 7.16 3.14
CA PRO A 392 -13.12 6.39 1.99
C PRO A 392 -14.29 5.71 1.26
N ILE A 393 -15.36 5.35 1.99
CA ILE A 393 -16.50 4.59 1.44
C ILE A 393 -17.38 5.49 0.58
N ALA A 394 -17.81 6.65 1.11
CA ALA A 394 -18.49 7.68 0.30
C ALA A 394 -17.66 8.14 -0.91
N GLY A 395 -16.32 8.04 -0.82
CA GLY A 395 -15.38 8.26 -1.93
C GLY A 395 -15.30 7.13 -2.97
N GLY A 396 -16.09 6.06 -2.83
CA GLY A 396 -16.04 4.87 -3.69
C GLY A 396 -14.84 3.96 -3.43
N ALA A 397 -14.36 3.93 -2.19
CA ALA A 397 -13.21 3.17 -1.71
C ALA A 397 -11.98 3.34 -2.61
N ALA A 398 -11.52 4.59 -2.76
CA ALA A 398 -10.49 4.94 -3.72
C ALA A 398 -9.06 4.45 -3.38
N GLY A 399 -8.79 4.07 -2.13
CA GLY A 399 -7.50 3.50 -1.73
C GLY A 399 -7.22 2.20 -2.49
N GLY A 400 -6.02 2.06 -3.06
CA GLY A 400 -5.55 0.83 -3.70
C GLY A 400 -6.14 0.52 -5.09
N ARG A 401 -7.35 0.97 -5.43
CA ARG A 401 -8.00 0.58 -6.71
C ARG A 401 -7.26 1.05 -7.96
N GLY A 402 -6.65 2.25 -7.92
CA GLY A 402 -5.89 2.78 -9.05
C GLY A 402 -4.59 2.01 -9.34
N ILE A 403 -3.86 1.65 -8.28
CA ILE A 403 -2.59 0.93 -8.40
C ILE A 403 -2.75 -0.52 -8.88
N THR A 404 -3.98 -1.02 -8.90
CA THR A 404 -4.28 -2.36 -9.40
C THR A 404 -3.86 -2.51 -10.88
N PHE A 405 -3.78 -1.41 -11.64
CA PHE A 405 -3.27 -1.43 -13.02
C PHE A 405 -1.76 -1.58 -13.13
N THR A 406 -0.98 -1.22 -12.11
CA THR A 406 0.48 -1.44 -12.12
C THR A 406 0.79 -2.93 -12.26
N ARG A 407 -0.07 -3.82 -11.75
CA ARG A 407 0.04 -5.27 -11.92
C ARG A 407 0.19 -5.68 -13.39
N LEU A 408 1.15 -6.58 -13.62
CA LEU A 408 1.20 -7.49 -14.76
C LEU A 408 0.60 -8.84 -14.35
N PHE A 409 -0.41 -9.35 -15.06
CA PHE A 409 -1.14 -10.57 -14.64
C PHE A 409 -0.29 -11.84 -14.59
N ASP A 410 0.81 -11.88 -15.34
CA ASP A 410 1.78 -12.97 -15.39
C ASP A 410 2.91 -12.84 -14.36
N LYS A 411 2.85 -11.84 -13.48
CA LYS A 411 3.79 -11.63 -12.39
C LYS A 411 3.07 -11.46 -11.05
N PRO A 412 3.63 -11.98 -9.95
CA PRO A 412 3.12 -11.67 -8.63
C PRO A 412 3.08 -10.15 -8.40
N PHE A 413 2.00 -9.69 -7.78
CA PHE A 413 1.83 -8.29 -7.43
C PHE A 413 1.86 -8.12 -5.91
N THR A 414 2.64 -7.16 -5.45
CA THR A 414 2.75 -6.80 -4.05
C THR A 414 2.45 -5.33 -3.81
N VAL A 415 2.15 -5.02 -2.56
CA VAL A 415 2.19 -3.66 -2.05
C VAL A 415 3.07 -3.64 -0.82
N THR A 416 4.34 -3.25 -0.95
CA THR A 416 5.27 -3.25 0.20
C THR A 416 5.11 -2.04 1.12
N GLU A 417 4.24 -1.08 0.77
CA GLU A 417 3.79 -0.03 1.67
C GLU A 417 2.33 0.35 1.44
N TYR A 418 1.55 0.27 2.50
CA TYR A 418 0.30 1.00 2.56
C TYR A 418 -0.04 1.43 3.99
N ASN A 419 -0.83 2.49 4.11
CA ASN A 419 -1.42 2.88 5.39
C ASN A 419 -2.74 3.66 5.22
N TYR A 420 -3.59 3.59 6.24
CA TYR A 420 -4.65 4.57 6.48
C TYR A 420 -4.14 5.41 7.65
N SER A 421 -3.55 6.56 7.33
CA SER A 421 -2.61 7.24 8.21
C SER A 421 -3.30 7.92 9.37
N ALA A 422 -2.72 7.82 10.57
CA ALA A 422 -3.17 8.58 11.72
C ALA A 422 -2.90 10.07 11.55
N PRO A 423 -3.68 10.96 12.18
CA PRO A 423 -4.81 10.67 13.07
C PRO A 423 -6.15 10.59 12.34
N GLY A 424 -6.18 10.22 11.06
CA GLY A 424 -7.42 10.09 10.28
C GLY A 424 -8.49 9.27 11.00
N ARG A 425 -9.76 9.67 10.91
CA ARG A 425 -10.86 9.04 11.66
C ARG A 425 -11.31 7.70 11.07
N PHE A 426 -11.06 7.46 9.79
CA PHE A 426 -11.56 6.29 9.06
C PHE A 426 -10.59 5.10 9.01
N ARG A 427 -9.55 5.10 9.86
CA ARG A 427 -8.54 4.04 9.87
C ARG A 427 -9.10 2.67 10.22
N GLY A 428 -10.18 2.63 11.00
CA GLY A 428 -10.89 1.40 11.35
C GLY A 428 -11.41 0.65 10.13
N VAL A 429 -11.77 1.38 9.07
CA VAL A 429 -12.25 0.81 7.80
C VAL A 429 -11.12 0.21 6.97
N GLY A 430 -9.89 0.74 7.13
CA GLY A 430 -8.73 0.40 6.29
C GLY A 430 -8.35 -1.08 6.34
N GLY A 431 -8.65 -1.78 7.43
CA GLY A 431 -8.46 -3.23 7.56
C GLY A 431 -9.37 -4.05 6.64
N ILE A 432 -10.67 -3.76 6.63
CA ILE A 432 -11.63 -4.47 5.76
C ILE A 432 -11.38 -4.12 4.30
N LEU A 433 -11.31 -2.83 3.96
CA LEU A 433 -11.14 -2.42 2.55
C LEU A 433 -9.87 -3.01 1.95
N THR A 434 -8.74 -2.88 2.64
CA THR A 434 -7.47 -3.39 2.09
C THR A 434 -7.51 -4.91 1.98
N GLY A 435 -7.91 -5.62 3.03
CA GLY A 435 -8.03 -7.08 3.04
C GLY A 435 -8.93 -7.61 1.94
N ALA A 436 -10.08 -6.97 1.73
CA ALA A 436 -11.04 -7.31 0.70
C ALA A 436 -10.49 -7.06 -0.70
N LEU A 437 -9.88 -5.90 -0.95
CA LEU A 437 -9.33 -5.56 -2.27
C LEU A 437 -8.24 -6.56 -2.67
N VAL A 438 -7.27 -6.81 -1.78
CA VAL A 438 -6.14 -7.69 -2.12
C VAL A 438 -6.56 -9.14 -2.32
N ALA A 439 -7.55 -9.61 -1.54
CA ALA A 439 -8.11 -10.95 -1.69
C ALA A 439 -8.92 -11.09 -2.98
N LEU A 440 -9.80 -10.13 -3.27
CA LEU A 440 -10.60 -10.09 -4.49
C LEU A 440 -9.70 -10.06 -5.73
N GLN A 441 -8.65 -9.23 -5.71
CA GLN A 441 -7.73 -9.08 -6.82
C GLN A 441 -6.75 -10.25 -6.98
N GLY A 442 -6.53 -11.03 -5.92
CA GLY A 442 -5.59 -12.16 -5.92
C GLY A 442 -4.13 -11.72 -5.89
N TRP A 443 -3.79 -10.71 -5.08
CA TRP A 443 -2.42 -10.22 -4.94
C TRP A 443 -1.52 -11.23 -4.20
N GLY A 444 -0.21 -11.16 -4.41
CA GLY A 444 0.76 -12.08 -3.83
C GLY A 444 1.18 -11.70 -2.40
N GLY A 445 1.22 -10.41 -2.08
CA GLY A 445 1.48 -9.96 -0.72
C GLY A 445 1.28 -8.48 -0.47
N ILE A 446 1.22 -8.10 0.81
CA ILE A 446 1.00 -6.71 1.23
C ILE A 446 1.64 -6.41 2.60
N TRP A 447 2.25 -5.24 2.74
CA TRP A 447 2.96 -4.80 3.94
C TRP A 447 2.47 -3.44 4.42
N ARG A 448 2.04 -3.39 5.68
CA ARG A 448 1.67 -2.15 6.34
C ARG A 448 2.91 -1.30 6.59
N PHE A 449 2.89 -0.04 6.18
CA PHE A 449 3.92 0.94 6.55
C PHE A 449 3.41 1.76 7.74
N ALA A 450 3.80 1.51 8.98
CA ALA A 450 4.84 0.57 9.43
C ALA A 450 4.45 -0.06 10.78
N TYR A 451 5.12 -1.13 11.21
CA TYR A 451 4.98 -1.58 12.60
C TYR A 451 5.58 -0.56 13.55
N SER A 452 6.85 -0.19 13.33
CA SER A 452 7.44 0.94 14.04
C SER A 452 8.62 1.59 13.32
N HIS A 453 8.81 2.88 13.56
CA HIS A 453 10.02 3.65 13.23
C HIS A 453 11.01 3.77 14.41
N SER A 454 10.62 3.38 15.63
CA SER A 454 11.46 3.57 16.82
C SER A 454 11.55 2.32 17.68
N ARG A 455 12.70 2.12 18.31
CA ARG A 455 12.90 1.06 19.31
C ARG A 455 11.96 1.22 20.49
N GLU A 456 11.85 2.43 21.02
CA GLU A 456 11.07 2.72 22.22
C GLU A 456 9.59 2.37 22.06
N ALA A 457 8.97 2.78 20.96
CA ALA A 457 7.55 2.54 20.70
C ALA A 457 7.18 1.06 20.58
N MET A 458 8.15 0.18 20.31
CA MET A 458 7.92 -1.26 20.29
C MET A 458 7.86 -1.88 21.69
N PHE A 459 8.39 -1.24 22.74
CA PHE A 459 8.48 -1.87 24.07
C PHE A 459 7.85 -1.04 25.18
N THR A 460 7.57 0.24 24.93
CA THR A 460 6.90 1.15 25.84
C THR A 460 5.73 1.83 25.13
N PRO A 461 4.51 1.85 25.72
CA PRO A 461 3.41 2.60 25.15
C PRO A 461 3.76 4.09 25.01
N THR A 462 3.60 4.63 23.79
CA THR A 462 3.79 6.06 23.50
C THR A 462 2.57 6.61 22.77
N ARG A 463 2.48 7.93 22.62
CA ARG A 463 1.43 8.55 21.80
C ARG A 463 1.43 8.00 20.38
N MET A 464 0.27 8.01 19.74
CA MET A 464 0.11 7.65 18.34
C MET A 464 0.80 8.67 17.43
N GLY A 465 1.42 8.19 16.35
CA GLY A 465 1.97 9.00 15.25
C GLY A 465 1.35 8.59 13.91
N TYR A 466 1.85 9.12 12.78
CA TYR A 466 1.21 8.96 11.47
C TYR A 466 1.03 7.50 11.01
N PHE A 467 2.01 6.62 11.26
CA PHE A 467 2.10 5.33 10.57
C PHE A 467 2.26 4.10 11.47
N ASP A 468 2.75 4.26 12.70
CA ASP A 468 3.23 3.16 13.54
C ASP A 468 2.12 2.34 14.17
N MET A 469 1.97 1.09 13.72
CA MET A 469 1.03 0.14 14.29
C MET A 469 1.30 -0.14 15.76
N ALA A 470 2.57 -0.17 16.20
CA ALA A 470 2.94 -0.40 17.60
C ALA A 470 2.28 0.60 18.58
N THR A 471 1.89 1.79 18.09
CA THR A 471 1.27 2.87 18.86
C THR A 471 -0.18 3.17 18.43
N ASP A 472 -0.75 2.35 17.56
CA ASP A 472 -2.11 2.50 17.02
C ASP A 472 -2.95 1.24 17.29
N PRO A 473 -3.54 1.10 18.49
CA PRO A 473 -4.34 -0.08 18.82
C PRO A 473 -5.62 -0.20 17.98
N LEU A 474 -6.18 0.91 17.47
CA LEU A 474 -7.33 0.88 16.57
C LEU A 474 -6.94 0.29 15.21
N GLY A 475 -5.83 0.75 14.64
CA GLY A 475 -5.32 0.18 13.40
C GLY A 475 -4.92 -1.30 13.55
N GLN A 476 -4.30 -1.69 14.66
CA GLN A 476 -3.96 -3.11 14.91
C GLN A 476 -5.21 -3.99 15.01
N ALA A 477 -6.29 -3.47 15.61
CA ALA A 477 -7.57 -4.15 15.64
C ALA A 477 -8.18 -4.27 14.24
N ALA A 478 -8.14 -3.19 13.43
CA ALA A 478 -8.60 -3.17 12.04
C ALA A 478 -7.88 -4.22 11.19
N GLU A 479 -6.57 -4.35 11.36
CA GLU A 479 -5.71 -5.20 10.55
C GLU A 479 -6.05 -6.69 10.60
N ARG A 480 -6.65 -7.15 11.70
CA ARG A 480 -7.11 -8.53 11.86
C ARG A 480 -8.14 -8.94 10.81
N ALA A 481 -8.95 -7.98 10.31
CA ALA A 481 -9.82 -8.25 9.18
C ALA A 481 -9.01 -8.59 7.92
N SER A 482 -7.92 -7.86 7.63
CA SER A 482 -7.10 -8.13 6.46
C SER A 482 -6.44 -9.51 6.53
N LEU A 483 -5.92 -9.89 7.69
CA LEU A 483 -5.30 -11.21 7.91
C LEU A 483 -6.30 -12.34 7.67
N CYS A 484 -7.52 -12.23 8.16
CA CYS A 484 -8.59 -13.22 7.91
C CYS A 484 -9.01 -13.26 6.44
N LEU A 485 -9.29 -12.10 5.85
CA LEU A 485 -9.81 -12.02 4.48
C LEU A 485 -8.81 -12.50 3.43
N PHE A 486 -7.57 -12.02 3.54
CA PHE A 486 -6.54 -12.26 2.54
C PHE A 486 -5.65 -13.45 2.88
N LEU A 487 -4.99 -13.41 4.04
CA LEU A 487 -3.93 -14.37 4.35
C LEU A 487 -4.51 -15.75 4.70
N ARG A 488 -5.57 -15.78 5.53
CA ARG A 488 -6.32 -17.03 5.78
C ARG A 488 -7.19 -17.44 4.60
N GLY A 489 -7.63 -16.47 3.79
CA GLY A 489 -8.40 -16.69 2.57
C GLY A 489 -9.91 -16.81 2.79
N ASP A 490 -10.48 -16.01 3.69
CA ASP A 490 -11.93 -16.01 3.93
C ASP A 490 -12.73 -15.36 2.81
N LEU A 491 -12.12 -14.43 2.07
CA LEU A 491 -12.72 -13.81 0.90
C LEU A 491 -12.19 -14.47 -0.38
N GLN A 492 -13.10 -14.74 -1.31
CA GLN A 492 -12.75 -15.42 -2.55
C GLN A 492 -12.13 -14.45 -3.56
N MET A 493 -11.06 -14.92 -4.21
CA MET A 493 -10.53 -14.23 -5.38
C MET A 493 -11.62 -14.18 -6.46
N ALA A 494 -11.77 -13.04 -7.13
CA ALA A 494 -12.72 -12.89 -8.21
C ALA A 494 -12.40 -13.91 -9.33
N PRO A 495 -13.35 -14.75 -9.77
CA PRO A 495 -13.08 -15.77 -10.78
C PRO A 495 -12.73 -15.16 -12.14
N LYS A 496 -13.33 -14.01 -12.49
CA LYS A 496 -13.11 -13.36 -13.79
C LYS A 496 -11.94 -12.39 -13.73
N SER A 497 -11.54 -11.89 -14.90
CA SER A 497 -10.59 -10.80 -15.02
C SER A 497 -10.81 -9.96 -16.26
N VAL A 498 -10.56 -8.65 -16.14
CA VAL A 498 -10.55 -7.69 -17.24
C VAL A 498 -9.17 -7.04 -17.31
N ALA A 499 -8.49 -7.15 -18.46
CA ALA A 499 -7.14 -6.62 -18.62
C ALA A 499 -7.09 -5.44 -19.61
N LEU A 500 -6.32 -4.41 -19.26
CA LEU A 500 -5.74 -3.49 -20.24
C LEU A 500 -4.56 -4.22 -20.92
N VAL A 501 -4.76 -4.65 -22.16
CA VAL A 501 -3.72 -5.39 -22.89
C VAL A 501 -2.95 -4.47 -23.82
N MET A 502 -1.64 -4.69 -23.90
CA MET A 502 -0.72 -3.93 -24.74
C MET A 502 0.30 -4.89 -25.35
N THR A 503 0.80 -4.57 -26.53
CA THR A 503 1.86 -5.33 -27.19
C THR A 503 3.22 -4.67 -27.05
N ASP A 504 4.29 -5.43 -27.27
CA ASP A 504 5.64 -4.86 -27.40
C ASP A 504 5.70 -3.74 -28.45
N ALA A 505 4.94 -3.87 -29.55
CA ALA A 505 4.84 -2.85 -30.58
C ALA A 505 4.17 -1.56 -30.08
N ASP A 506 3.08 -1.67 -29.31
CA ASP A 506 2.42 -0.51 -28.70
C ASP A 506 3.41 0.27 -27.82
N LEU A 507 4.14 -0.44 -26.95
CA LEU A 507 5.06 0.18 -25.99
C LEU A 507 6.31 0.77 -26.67
N ALA A 508 6.80 0.18 -27.76
CA ALA A 508 7.96 0.66 -28.49
C ALA A 508 7.66 1.93 -29.32
N GLN A 509 6.42 2.08 -29.79
CA GLN A 509 5.99 3.18 -30.66
C GLN A 509 4.69 3.81 -30.13
N PRO A 510 4.73 4.50 -28.98
CA PRO A 510 3.55 5.14 -28.42
C PRO A 510 3.04 6.29 -29.30
N THR A 511 1.77 6.63 -29.09
CA THR A 511 1.10 7.77 -29.75
C THR A 511 1.70 9.12 -29.32
N GLY A 512 1.06 10.24 -29.71
CA GLY A 512 1.52 11.58 -29.33
C GLY A 512 1.64 11.83 -27.82
N ARG A 513 0.84 11.13 -27.01
CA ARG A 513 0.77 11.30 -25.56
C ARG A 513 0.78 9.94 -24.86
N ILE A 514 1.57 9.83 -23.79
CA ILE A 514 1.57 8.66 -22.90
C ILE A 514 0.77 9.03 -21.65
N PRO A 515 -0.38 8.39 -21.39
CA PRO A 515 -1.16 8.65 -20.20
C PRO A 515 -0.54 7.99 -18.96
N ASN A 516 -1.04 8.38 -17.78
CA ASN A 516 -0.87 7.55 -16.59
C ASN A 516 -1.55 6.19 -16.79
N LEU A 517 -0.99 5.16 -16.18
CA LEU A 517 -1.37 3.78 -16.46
C LEU A 517 -2.83 3.48 -16.12
N ALA A 518 -3.30 3.95 -14.96
CA ALA A 518 -4.66 3.68 -14.47
C ALA A 518 -5.71 4.51 -15.23
N PRO A 519 -6.63 3.88 -15.99
CA PRO A 519 -7.73 4.58 -16.63
C PRO A 519 -8.86 4.92 -15.65
N ARG A 520 -9.80 5.77 -16.06
CA ARG A 520 -10.90 6.28 -15.22
C ARG A 520 -11.82 5.18 -14.67
N TRP A 521 -11.91 4.03 -15.35
CA TRP A 521 -12.72 2.89 -14.95
C TRP A 521 -12.06 1.99 -13.89
N HIS A 522 -11.04 2.48 -13.18
CA HIS A 522 -10.40 1.76 -12.08
C HIS A 522 -11.32 1.41 -10.90
N TRP A 523 -12.56 1.91 -10.89
CA TRP A 523 -13.61 1.46 -9.97
C TRP A 523 -13.95 -0.03 -10.13
N LEU A 524 -13.68 -0.62 -11.30
CA LEU A 524 -13.94 -2.04 -11.59
C LEU A 524 -13.13 -3.00 -10.69
N ALA A 525 -12.09 -2.49 -10.00
CA ALA A 525 -11.30 -3.25 -9.04
C ALA A 525 -12.11 -3.75 -7.84
N TRP A 526 -13.27 -3.17 -7.57
CA TRP A 526 -14.19 -3.66 -6.52
C TRP A 526 -15.20 -4.69 -7.02
N ILE A 527 -15.21 -4.97 -8.32
CA ILE A 527 -16.14 -5.90 -8.96
C ILE A 527 -15.44 -7.22 -9.31
N THR A 528 -14.32 -7.13 -10.05
CA THR A 528 -13.55 -8.29 -10.54
C THR A 528 -12.06 -7.96 -10.58
N ARG A 529 -11.23 -8.94 -10.95
CA ARG A 529 -9.79 -8.72 -11.11
C ARG A 529 -9.51 -7.80 -12.29
N ILE A 530 -8.74 -6.74 -12.06
CA ILE A 530 -8.29 -5.83 -13.13
C ILE A 530 -6.78 -5.66 -13.13
N GLY A 531 -6.19 -5.20 -14.22
CA GLY A 531 -4.74 -5.06 -14.31
C GLY A 531 -4.31 -4.87 -15.74
N THR A 532 -3.02 -5.07 -15.98
CA THR A 532 -2.47 -5.03 -17.33
C THR A 532 -1.82 -6.35 -17.72
N GLN A 533 -1.70 -6.56 -19.01
CA GLN A 533 -0.92 -7.66 -19.58
C GLN A 533 -0.15 -7.11 -20.78
N VAL A 534 1.16 -7.33 -20.80
CA VAL A 534 1.97 -7.10 -21.99
C VAL A 534 2.06 -8.42 -22.75
N LEU A 535 1.74 -8.38 -24.04
CA LEU A 535 1.76 -9.55 -24.93
C LEU A 535 2.86 -9.37 -25.97
N PRO A 536 3.57 -10.44 -26.36
CA PRO A 536 4.53 -10.37 -27.46
C PRO A 536 3.84 -10.08 -28.80
N SER A 537 2.57 -10.47 -28.94
CA SER A 537 1.77 -10.32 -30.16
C SER A 537 0.28 -10.49 -29.83
N PRO A 538 -0.66 -9.91 -30.60
CA PRO A 538 -2.10 -10.02 -30.34
C PRO A 538 -2.66 -11.45 -30.48
N GLU A 539 -1.97 -12.32 -31.22
CA GLU A 539 -2.36 -13.73 -31.42
C GLU A 539 -2.08 -14.59 -30.18
N LYS A 540 -1.28 -14.10 -29.24
CA LYS A 540 -0.99 -14.81 -27.99
C LYS A 540 -2.27 -14.96 -27.17
N SER A 541 -2.70 -16.20 -26.96
CA SER A 541 -3.87 -16.53 -26.15
C SER A 541 -3.77 -15.94 -24.74
N THR A 542 -4.87 -15.36 -24.24
CA THR A 542 -4.99 -14.87 -22.87
C THR A 542 -6.06 -15.65 -22.11
N SER A 543 -5.93 -15.71 -20.78
CA SER A 543 -6.94 -16.32 -19.89
C SER A 543 -7.94 -15.29 -19.35
N HIS A 544 -7.96 -14.08 -19.88
CA HIS A 544 -8.84 -13.02 -19.39
C HIS A 544 -10.27 -13.24 -19.86
N SER A 545 -11.23 -12.85 -19.02
CA SER A 545 -12.64 -12.91 -19.38
C SER A 545 -13.00 -11.82 -20.39
N ALA A 546 -12.26 -10.71 -20.35
CA ALA A 546 -12.41 -9.61 -21.27
C ALA A 546 -11.11 -8.78 -21.33
N ILE A 547 -10.92 -8.05 -22.43
CA ILE A 547 -9.76 -7.19 -22.64
C ILE A 547 -10.18 -5.83 -23.20
N LEU A 548 -9.40 -4.81 -22.86
CA LEU A 548 -9.37 -3.53 -23.57
C LEU A 548 -7.97 -3.36 -24.14
N PRO A 549 -7.78 -3.53 -25.47
CA PRO A 549 -6.52 -3.25 -26.12
C PRO A 549 -6.13 -1.78 -26.03
N LEU A 550 -4.83 -1.52 -25.80
CA LEU A 550 -4.28 -0.17 -25.78
C LEU A 550 -4.47 0.57 -27.11
N GLY A 551 -4.36 -0.15 -28.22
CA GLY A 551 -4.78 0.32 -29.54
C GLY A 551 -3.85 1.34 -30.19
N TRP A 552 -2.56 1.39 -29.83
CA TRP A 552 -1.62 2.37 -30.38
C TRP A 552 -1.03 1.94 -31.71
N GLN A 553 -0.43 0.75 -31.75
CA GLN A 553 0.08 0.09 -32.95
C GLN A 553 -0.71 -1.17 -33.27
N THR A 554 -1.23 -1.83 -32.25
CA THR A 554 -2.01 -3.06 -32.40
C THR A 554 -3.50 -2.76 -32.24
N PRO A 555 -4.29 -2.71 -33.33
CA PRO A 555 -5.70 -2.34 -33.27
C PRO A 555 -6.52 -3.42 -32.55
N ALA A 556 -7.67 -3.03 -32.01
CA ALA A 556 -8.57 -3.95 -31.30
C ALA A 556 -9.05 -5.12 -32.18
N SER A 557 -9.15 -4.92 -33.50
CA SER A 557 -9.50 -5.97 -34.48
C SER A 557 -8.46 -7.07 -34.62
N ALA A 558 -7.23 -6.88 -34.13
CA ALA A 558 -6.19 -7.90 -34.12
C ALA A 558 -6.42 -8.96 -33.02
N TYR A 559 -7.29 -8.68 -32.06
CA TYR A 559 -7.61 -9.60 -30.96
C TYR A 559 -8.91 -10.36 -31.23
N PRO A 560 -9.13 -11.53 -30.59
CA PRO A 560 -10.39 -12.25 -30.69
C PRO A 560 -11.59 -11.39 -30.28
N ALA A 561 -12.52 -11.17 -31.21
CA ALA A 561 -13.66 -10.27 -31.04
C ALA A 561 -14.57 -10.64 -29.84
N ASN A 562 -14.55 -11.89 -29.39
CA ASN A 562 -15.29 -12.34 -28.21
C ASN A 562 -14.69 -11.86 -26.88
N LEU A 563 -13.41 -11.47 -26.86
CA LEU A 563 -12.72 -10.97 -25.66
C LEU A 563 -12.76 -9.44 -25.54
N VAL A 564 -12.79 -8.73 -26.67
CA VAL A 564 -12.66 -7.26 -26.70
C VAL A 564 -13.93 -6.58 -26.16
N LEU A 565 -13.80 -5.78 -25.10
CA LEU A 565 -14.86 -4.93 -24.55
C LEU A 565 -14.96 -3.56 -25.22
N GLY A 566 -13.86 -3.08 -25.80
CA GLY A 566 -13.78 -1.78 -26.45
C GLY A 566 -12.37 -1.51 -26.98
N SER A 567 -12.19 -0.45 -27.76
CA SER A 567 -10.94 -0.13 -28.47
C SER A 567 -10.18 1.08 -27.95
N ALA A 568 -10.68 1.77 -26.91
CA ALA A 568 -10.11 3.03 -26.43
C ALA A 568 -10.16 3.13 -24.88
N PRO A 569 -9.24 2.46 -24.16
CA PRO A 569 -9.31 2.30 -22.71
C PRO A 569 -9.26 3.61 -21.92
N TYR A 570 -8.72 4.69 -22.49
CA TYR A 570 -8.58 5.99 -21.83
C TYR A 570 -9.70 7.00 -22.16
N SER A 571 -10.56 6.69 -23.14
CA SER A 571 -11.68 7.54 -23.53
C SER A 571 -13.05 6.87 -23.40
N VAL A 572 -13.11 5.58 -23.09
CA VAL A 572 -14.36 4.88 -22.79
C VAL A 572 -15.03 5.51 -21.56
N ASP A 573 -16.31 5.84 -21.68
CA ASP A 573 -17.11 6.33 -20.57
C ASP A 573 -17.68 5.17 -19.74
N ASP A 574 -18.08 5.50 -18.51
CA ASP A 574 -18.55 4.52 -17.56
C ASP A 574 -19.84 3.80 -18.02
N GLN A 575 -20.78 4.50 -18.65
CA GLN A 575 -22.05 3.92 -19.08
C GLN A 575 -21.83 2.91 -20.21
N SER A 576 -21.01 3.25 -21.20
CA SER A 576 -20.66 2.35 -22.30
C SER A 576 -19.96 1.09 -21.78
N LEU A 577 -19.02 1.24 -20.82
CA LEU A 577 -18.34 0.10 -20.23
C LEU A 577 -19.30 -0.80 -19.43
N VAL A 578 -20.19 -0.21 -18.63
CA VAL A 578 -21.22 -0.93 -17.87
C VAL A 578 -22.12 -1.74 -18.81
N THR A 579 -22.62 -1.11 -19.88
CA THR A 579 -23.44 -1.78 -20.90
C THR A 579 -22.68 -2.96 -21.53
N ALA A 580 -21.42 -2.77 -21.94
CA ALA A 580 -20.62 -3.84 -22.54
C ALA A 580 -20.39 -5.02 -21.56
N LEU A 581 -20.14 -4.73 -20.29
CA LEU A 581 -19.97 -5.77 -19.24
C LEU A 581 -21.26 -6.58 -19.05
N GLN A 582 -22.42 -5.92 -19.09
CA GLN A 582 -23.74 -6.54 -18.96
C GLN A 582 -24.11 -7.39 -20.18
N GLU A 583 -23.92 -6.87 -21.40
CA GLU A 583 -24.18 -7.59 -22.65
C GLU A 583 -23.34 -8.86 -22.79
N ARG A 584 -22.08 -8.79 -22.34
CA ARG A 584 -21.16 -9.94 -22.28
C ARG A 584 -21.48 -10.92 -21.14
N LYS A 585 -22.47 -10.59 -20.28
CA LYS A 585 -22.86 -11.39 -19.11
C LYS A 585 -21.66 -11.70 -18.20
N LEU A 586 -20.75 -10.73 -18.08
CA LEU A 586 -19.59 -10.86 -17.21
C LEU A 586 -19.97 -10.78 -15.74
N PHE A 587 -21.12 -10.20 -15.40
CA PHE A 587 -21.63 -10.16 -14.03
C PHE A 587 -23.10 -10.57 -13.96
N PRO A 588 -23.59 -11.03 -12.80
CA PRO A 588 -25.01 -11.28 -12.59
C PRO A 588 -25.86 -10.05 -12.94
N ALA A 589 -27.07 -10.26 -13.49
CA ALA A 589 -27.95 -9.16 -13.89
C ALA A 589 -28.35 -8.21 -12.74
N ASN A 590 -28.26 -8.68 -11.50
CA ASN A 590 -28.52 -7.92 -10.27
C ASN A 590 -27.23 -7.39 -9.60
N ALA A 591 -26.09 -7.38 -10.30
CA ALA A 591 -24.88 -6.76 -9.79
C ALA A 591 -25.11 -5.26 -9.57
N ILE A 592 -24.63 -4.74 -8.44
CA ILE A 592 -24.60 -3.30 -8.18
C ILE A 592 -23.36 -2.76 -8.90
N LEU A 593 -23.59 -2.04 -9.99
CA LEU A 593 -22.57 -1.51 -10.87
C LEU A 593 -22.92 -0.08 -11.26
N ASP A 594 -22.76 0.85 -10.33
CA ASP A 594 -23.09 2.27 -10.54
C ASP A 594 -21.89 3.14 -10.16
N PRO A 595 -20.94 3.37 -11.10
CA PRO A 595 -19.81 4.25 -10.86
C PRO A 595 -20.22 5.72 -10.63
N GLY A 596 -21.37 6.16 -11.14
CA GLY A 596 -21.91 7.51 -10.91
C GLY A 596 -22.28 7.73 -9.44
N GLN A 597 -22.90 6.72 -8.82
CA GLN A 597 -23.20 6.70 -7.38
C GLN A 597 -22.05 6.16 -6.53
N ARG A 598 -20.99 5.62 -7.15
CA ARG A 598 -19.86 4.96 -6.47
C ARG A 598 -20.31 3.72 -5.68
N SER A 599 -21.32 3.04 -6.20
CA SER A 599 -21.91 1.85 -5.58
C SER A 599 -21.52 0.60 -6.36
N PHE A 600 -20.92 -0.35 -5.65
CA PHE A 600 -20.25 -1.50 -6.25
C PHE A 600 -20.56 -2.76 -5.44
N ARG A 601 -20.84 -3.87 -6.12
CA ARG A 601 -20.86 -5.20 -5.49
C ARG A 601 -19.93 -6.13 -6.25
N SER A 602 -18.96 -6.69 -5.53
CA SER A 602 -18.05 -7.74 -6.04
C SER A 602 -18.82 -8.88 -6.72
N GLU A 603 -18.24 -9.50 -7.74
CA GLU A 603 -18.89 -10.59 -8.47
C GLU A 603 -19.13 -11.85 -7.60
N THR A 604 -18.37 -12.00 -6.51
CA THR A 604 -18.59 -13.05 -5.49
C THR A 604 -19.77 -12.71 -4.56
N GLY A 605 -20.21 -11.44 -4.58
CA GLY A 605 -21.24 -10.88 -3.73
C GLY A 605 -20.86 -10.79 -2.26
N GLU A 606 -19.56 -10.90 -1.93
CA GLU A 606 -19.01 -10.91 -0.57
C GLU A 606 -18.64 -9.50 -0.08
N VAL A 607 -18.53 -8.53 -0.98
CA VAL A 607 -18.25 -7.11 -0.67
C VAL A 607 -19.23 -6.22 -1.42
N THR A 608 -19.83 -5.27 -0.70
CA THR A 608 -20.68 -4.21 -1.23
C THR A 608 -20.23 -2.85 -0.70
N ILE A 609 -19.97 -1.92 -1.59
CA ILE A 609 -19.71 -0.50 -1.31
C ILE A 609 -20.95 0.29 -1.73
N ASP A 610 -21.48 1.09 -0.82
CA ASP A 610 -22.65 1.95 -1.02
C ASP A 610 -22.21 3.39 -0.73
N GLY A 611 -21.87 4.10 -1.80
CA GLY A 611 -21.34 5.47 -1.74
C GLY A 611 -22.32 6.47 -1.10
N PRO A 612 -23.58 6.58 -1.57
CA PRO A 612 -24.55 7.53 -1.04
C PRO A 612 -24.95 7.22 0.40
N GLY A 613 -25.00 5.92 0.76
CA GLY A 613 -25.30 5.50 2.13
C GLY A 613 -24.13 5.58 3.10
N ASP A 614 -22.90 5.88 2.63
CA ASP A 614 -21.64 5.72 3.37
C ASP A 614 -21.57 4.39 4.12
N ARG A 615 -21.78 3.28 3.40
CA ARG A 615 -21.91 1.95 3.98
C ARG A 615 -21.07 0.91 3.23
N LEU A 616 -20.44 0.03 3.99
CA LEU A 616 -19.67 -1.11 3.52
C LEU A 616 -20.27 -2.38 4.12
N VAL A 617 -20.52 -3.38 3.30
CA VAL A 617 -20.95 -4.72 3.74
C VAL A 617 -19.91 -5.75 3.31
N LEU A 618 -19.50 -6.57 4.26
CA LEU A 618 -18.64 -7.73 4.11
C LEU A 618 -19.42 -8.97 4.52
N ASP A 619 -19.65 -9.88 3.59
CA ASP A 619 -20.51 -11.05 3.78
C ASP A 619 -19.82 -12.33 3.29
N THR A 620 -18.86 -12.81 4.08
CA THR A 620 -18.22 -14.12 3.89
C THR A 620 -18.71 -15.11 4.97
N LEU A 621 -18.42 -16.40 4.78
CA LEU A 621 -18.79 -17.43 5.76
C LEU A 621 -18.02 -17.34 7.08
N ARG A 622 -16.81 -16.79 7.08
CA ARG A 622 -15.88 -16.82 8.22
C ARG A 622 -15.56 -15.45 8.80
N THR A 623 -15.68 -14.39 8.00
CA THR A 623 -15.51 -13.01 8.42
C THR A 623 -16.59 -12.12 7.81
N ALA A 624 -17.47 -11.56 8.65
CA ALA A 624 -18.66 -10.85 8.20
C ALA A 624 -18.99 -9.63 9.08
N GLY A 625 -19.56 -8.59 8.48
CA GLY A 625 -19.82 -7.29 9.13
C GLY A 625 -19.64 -6.15 8.13
N GLY A 626 -19.07 -5.02 8.55
CA GLY A 626 -18.83 -3.88 7.67
C GLY A 626 -18.68 -2.56 8.41
N TYR A 627 -18.95 -1.46 7.71
CA TYR A 627 -19.00 -0.11 8.27
C TYR A 627 -20.33 0.53 7.91
N ALA A 628 -20.87 1.34 8.83
CA ALA A 628 -21.99 2.21 8.54
C ALA A 628 -21.92 3.47 9.42
N SER A 629 -22.69 4.48 9.03
CA SER A 629 -22.90 5.68 9.83
C SER A 629 -23.81 5.39 11.04
N ALA A 630 -23.75 6.24 12.07
CA ALA A 630 -24.66 6.14 13.22
C ALA A 630 -26.14 6.13 12.76
N GLY A 631 -26.96 5.26 13.37
CA GLY A 631 -28.38 5.09 13.02
C GLY A 631 -28.65 4.13 11.86
N GLN A 632 -27.61 3.64 11.18
CA GLN A 632 -27.73 2.65 10.11
C GLN A 632 -27.41 1.23 10.60
N SER A 633 -27.62 0.25 9.71
CA SER A 633 -27.33 -1.16 9.97
C SER A 633 -26.53 -1.81 8.83
N VAL A 634 -25.77 -2.82 9.20
CA VAL A 634 -25.04 -3.72 8.31
C VAL A 634 -25.63 -5.12 8.45
N GLU A 635 -26.02 -5.72 7.32
CA GLU A 635 -26.55 -7.08 7.27
C GLU A 635 -25.68 -7.95 6.37
N ALA A 636 -25.12 -9.01 6.95
CA ALA A 636 -24.25 -9.98 6.29
C ALA A 636 -24.84 -11.40 6.48
N PRO A 637 -25.87 -11.75 5.68
CA PRO A 637 -26.64 -12.98 5.87
C PRO A 637 -25.88 -14.27 5.60
N LYS A 638 -24.88 -14.31 4.70
CA LYS A 638 -24.04 -15.51 4.51
C LYS A 638 -23.22 -15.80 5.78
N GLY A 639 -22.71 -14.76 6.42
CA GLY A 639 -22.02 -14.86 7.71
C GLY A 639 -22.94 -15.05 8.91
N GLY A 640 -24.24 -14.76 8.75
CA GLY A 640 -25.22 -14.78 9.83
C GLY A 640 -25.03 -13.64 10.84
N VAL A 641 -24.59 -12.46 10.36
CA VAL A 641 -24.27 -11.30 11.20
C VAL A 641 -25.20 -10.14 10.84
N LYS A 642 -25.81 -9.53 11.86
CA LYS A 642 -26.51 -8.25 11.75
C LYS A 642 -25.99 -7.30 12.82
N VAL A 643 -25.73 -6.05 12.42
CA VAL A 643 -25.24 -5.00 13.31
C VAL A 643 -26.06 -3.74 13.10
N SER A 644 -26.52 -3.11 14.18
CA SER A 644 -27.16 -1.79 14.16
C SER A 644 -26.36 -0.81 15.02
N LEU A 645 -25.99 0.34 14.45
CA LEU A 645 -25.09 1.30 15.09
C LEU A 645 -25.87 2.47 15.71
N THR A 646 -25.45 2.89 16.91
CA THR A 646 -26.00 4.05 17.61
C THR A 646 -24.89 4.87 18.28
N GLY A 647 -25.10 6.18 18.39
CA GLY A 647 -24.14 7.11 19.02
C GLY A 647 -22.99 7.54 18.10
N SER A 648 -22.36 6.62 17.38
CA SER A 648 -21.28 6.93 16.43
C SER A 648 -21.23 5.99 15.23
N ASP A 649 -20.63 6.48 14.15
CA ASP A 649 -20.15 5.69 13.03
C ASP A 649 -19.19 4.61 13.56
N ALA A 650 -19.21 3.43 12.95
CA ALA A 650 -18.31 2.36 13.37
C ALA A 650 -18.05 1.33 12.27
N THR A 651 -16.88 0.72 12.34
CA THR A 651 -16.56 -0.53 11.65
C THR A 651 -16.76 -1.68 12.63
N VAL A 652 -17.68 -2.60 12.32
CA VAL A 652 -18.00 -3.75 13.16
C VAL A 652 -17.97 -5.02 12.34
N TRP A 653 -17.23 -6.04 12.80
CA TRP A 653 -17.23 -7.35 12.15
C TRP A 653 -16.96 -8.48 13.13
N VAL A 654 -17.22 -9.69 12.67
CA VAL A 654 -17.03 -10.94 13.38
C VAL A 654 -16.12 -11.82 12.54
N SER A 655 -15.11 -12.43 13.16
CA SER A 655 -14.26 -13.44 12.52
C SER A 655 -14.30 -14.74 13.33
N ALA A 656 -14.46 -15.87 12.65
CA ALA A 656 -14.16 -17.16 13.24
C ALA A 656 -12.67 -17.23 13.61
N LEU A 657 -12.33 -17.87 14.73
CA LEU A 657 -10.95 -18.16 15.14
C LEU A 657 -10.58 -19.63 14.92
N ASP A 658 -11.35 -20.32 14.08
CA ASP A 658 -11.10 -21.68 13.59
C ASP A 658 -11.41 -21.74 12.08
N ARG A 659 -11.37 -22.95 11.49
CA ARG A 659 -11.66 -23.15 10.06
C ARG A 659 -13.16 -23.30 9.75
N ASN A 660 -14.05 -23.16 10.73
CA ASN A 660 -15.50 -23.28 10.54
C ASN A 660 -16.13 -21.93 10.12
N PRO A 661 -17.29 -21.96 9.45
CA PRO A 661 -18.14 -20.77 9.31
C PRO A 661 -18.54 -20.20 10.68
N ILE A 662 -18.84 -18.90 10.75
CA ILE A 662 -19.22 -18.17 11.97
C ILE A 662 -20.29 -18.96 12.77
N GLY A 663 -21.37 -19.38 12.11
CA GLY A 663 -22.47 -20.10 12.75
C GLY A 663 -22.12 -21.46 13.37
N LYS A 664 -20.95 -22.03 13.05
CA LYS A 664 -20.47 -23.33 13.55
C LYS A 664 -19.19 -23.22 14.39
N SER A 665 -18.52 -22.07 14.36
CA SER A 665 -17.27 -21.86 15.08
C SER A 665 -17.49 -21.90 16.60
N ARG A 666 -16.51 -22.44 17.32
CA ARG A 666 -16.53 -22.46 18.79
C ARG A 666 -16.03 -21.17 19.42
N ARG A 667 -15.34 -20.34 18.64
CA ARG A 667 -14.63 -19.15 19.12
C ARG A 667 -14.62 -18.08 18.03
N LEU A 668 -15.14 -16.92 18.36
CA LEU A 668 -15.24 -15.78 17.45
C LEU A 668 -14.56 -14.56 18.09
N LEU A 669 -13.91 -13.75 17.25
CA LEU A 669 -13.52 -12.39 17.57
C LEU A 669 -14.54 -11.43 16.98
N VAL A 670 -15.06 -10.52 17.81
CA VAL A 670 -15.92 -9.41 17.39
C VAL A 670 -15.16 -8.12 17.62
N THR A 671 -15.08 -7.27 16.59
CA THR A 671 -14.38 -5.99 16.66
C THR A 671 -15.35 -4.85 16.42
N HIS A 672 -15.21 -3.75 17.17
CA HIS A 672 -16.02 -2.55 17.13
C HIS A 672 -15.12 -1.31 17.20
N LEU A 673 -14.91 -0.68 16.05
CA LEU A 673 -14.00 0.46 15.90
C LEU A 673 -14.78 1.70 15.53
N THR A 674 -14.83 2.67 16.44
CA THR A 674 -15.42 3.99 16.22
C THR A 674 -14.36 4.95 15.69
N ASP A 675 -13.69 5.69 16.56
CA ASP A 675 -12.52 6.55 16.30
C ASP A 675 -11.59 6.48 17.51
N LEU A 676 -10.29 6.68 17.30
CA LEU A 676 -9.26 6.68 18.34
C LEU A 676 -8.29 7.84 18.12
N GLN A 677 -8.07 8.62 19.18
CA GLN A 677 -7.26 9.83 19.18
C GLN A 677 -6.35 9.87 20.41
N ASN A 678 -5.26 10.63 20.35
CA ASN A 678 -4.47 10.95 21.54
C ASN A 678 -5.25 11.94 22.42
N SER A 679 -5.09 11.86 23.75
CA SER A 679 -5.63 12.87 24.67
C SER A 679 -4.91 14.21 24.47
N GLY A 680 -5.67 15.30 24.37
CA GLY A 680 -5.17 16.65 24.18
C GLY A 680 -4.71 16.97 22.75
N ILE A 681 -4.98 16.08 21.77
CA ILE A 681 -4.69 16.37 20.35
C ILE A 681 -5.45 17.63 19.89
N GLN A 682 -4.79 18.48 19.10
CA GLN A 682 -5.35 19.77 18.69
C GLN A 682 -5.42 19.90 17.17
N TYR A 683 -6.58 20.33 16.68
CA TYR A 683 -6.84 20.62 15.28
C TYR A 683 -7.22 22.08 15.08
N ALA A 684 -6.85 22.65 13.94
CA ALA A 684 -7.18 24.04 13.64
C ALA A 684 -8.69 24.26 13.37
N GLU A 685 -9.44 23.19 13.07
CA GLU A 685 -10.87 23.27 12.76
C GLU A 685 -11.66 22.01 13.17
N PRO A 686 -13.00 22.09 13.37
CA PRO A 686 -13.84 20.95 13.76
C PRO A 686 -13.83 19.77 12.77
N ALA A 687 -13.51 20.02 11.50
CA ALA A 687 -13.36 18.97 10.50
C ALA A 687 -12.13 18.07 10.72
N ARG A 688 -11.22 18.47 11.63
CA ARG A 688 -10.01 17.72 12.00
C ARG A 688 -9.11 17.38 10.82
N GLN A 689 -8.94 18.30 9.89
CA GLN A 689 -8.07 18.15 8.71
C GLN A 689 -6.65 18.65 8.98
N THR A 690 -6.51 19.73 9.75
CA THR A 690 -5.24 20.39 10.06
C THR A 690 -4.81 20.07 11.49
N LEU A 691 -3.83 19.19 11.64
CA LEU A 691 -3.23 18.84 12.92
C LEU A 691 -2.23 19.91 13.36
N GLN A 692 -2.38 20.42 14.59
CA GLN A 692 -1.53 21.46 15.19
C GLN A 692 -0.67 20.93 16.34
N ASP A 693 -1.22 20.03 17.16
CA ASP A 693 -0.51 19.37 18.25
C ASP A 693 -0.96 17.91 18.35
N TRP A 694 -0.03 17.01 18.65
CA TRP A 694 -0.29 15.57 18.75
C TRP A 694 -0.97 15.13 20.05
N GLY A 695 -0.93 15.94 21.10
CA GLY A 695 -1.31 15.50 22.44
C GLY A 695 -0.45 14.34 22.94
N GLY A 696 -1.02 13.51 23.82
CA GLY A 696 -0.32 12.41 24.46
C GLY A 696 -1.23 11.25 24.88
N LEU A 697 -0.70 10.38 25.73
CA LEU A 697 -1.47 9.32 26.38
C LEU A 697 -2.35 9.90 27.53
N PRO A 698 -3.45 9.23 27.91
CA PRO A 698 -3.97 7.98 27.33
C PRO A 698 -4.56 8.18 25.93
N TYR A 699 -4.73 7.09 25.18
CA TYR A 699 -5.58 7.13 24.00
C TYR A 699 -7.04 7.31 24.41
N LEU A 700 -7.84 7.94 23.56
CA LEU A 700 -9.26 8.17 23.74
C LEU A 700 -10.04 7.53 22.60
N VAL A 701 -11.05 6.73 22.91
CA VAL A 701 -11.93 6.10 21.92
C VAL A 701 -13.28 6.82 21.92
N ARG A 702 -13.80 7.16 20.73
CA ARG A 702 -15.11 7.81 20.60
C ARG A 702 -16.20 6.89 21.14
N ALA A 703 -17.03 7.40 22.04
CA ALA A 703 -18.15 6.65 22.57
C ALA A 703 -19.16 6.32 21.45
N GLY A 704 -19.64 5.07 21.47
CA GLY A 704 -20.56 4.52 20.47
C GLY A 704 -21.00 3.13 20.88
N LYS A 705 -22.13 2.68 20.32
CA LYS A 705 -22.70 1.36 20.61
C LYS A 705 -23.11 0.64 19.33
N ALA A 706 -23.03 -0.69 19.37
CA ALA A 706 -23.51 -1.55 18.31
C ALA A 706 -24.34 -2.70 18.87
N GLU A 707 -25.59 -2.81 18.43
CA GLU A 707 -26.41 -4.00 18.69
C GLU A 707 -26.03 -5.08 17.68
N VAL A 708 -25.57 -6.23 18.19
CA VAL A 708 -25.10 -7.34 17.36
C VAL A 708 -26.04 -8.52 17.50
N SER A 709 -26.40 -9.13 16.38
CA SER A 709 -27.13 -10.39 16.29
C SER A 709 -26.32 -11.40 15.50
N LEU A 710 -25.99 -12.53 16.13
CA LEU A 710 -25.21 -13.62 15.52
C LEU A 710 -26.05 -14.89 15.42
N ARG A 711 -26.28 -15.38 14.20
CA ARG A 711 -26.89 -16.70 13.98
C ARG A 711 -25.87 -17.80 14.28
N LEU A 712 -26.09 -18.54 15.36
CA LEU A 712 -25.14 -19.56 15.86
C LEU A 712 -25.83 -20.90 16.08
N LYS A 713 -25.08 -22.00 15.94
CA LYS A 713 -25.56 -23.32 16.36
C LYS A 713 -25.56 -23.39 17.90
N SER A 714 -26.75 -23.52 18.48
CA SER A 714 -26.95 -23.57 19.94
C SER A 714 -26.48 -22.29 20.65
N PRO A 715 -27.08 -21.12 20.35
CA PRO A 715 -26.61 -19.82 20.83
C PRO A 715 -26.53 -19.73 22.37
N GLY A 716 -27.42 -20.42 23.10
CA GLY A 716 -27.40 -20.47 24.57
C GLY A 716 -26.17 -21.12 25.22
N LYS A 717 -25.27 -21.73 24.43
CA LYS A 717 -23.98 -22.26 24.92
C LYS A 717 -22.84 -21.25 24.87
N TYR A 718 -23.06 -20.06 24.31
CA TYR A 718 -22.02 -19.05 24.14
C TYR A 718 -22.02 -18.04 25.30
N ARG A 719 -20.84 -17.52 25.60
CA ARG A 719 -20.62 -16.34 26.45
C ARG A 719 -19.92 -15.28 25.63
N VAL A 720 -20.16 -14.02 25.97
CA VAL A 720 -19.51 -12.86 25.34
C VAL A 720 -18.62 -12.19 26.36
N TRP A 721 -17.38 -11.89 26.00
CA TRP A 721 -16.40 -11.23 26.87
C TRP A 721 -15.86 -9.98 26.20
N ALA A 722 -15.86 -8.87 26.92
CA ALA A 722 -15.06 -7.71 26.54
C ALA A 722 -13.58 -8.03 26.75
N LEU A 723 -12.73 -7.55 25.83
CA LEU A 723 -11.29 -7.78 25.85
C LEU A 723 -10.51 -6.46 26.09
N SER A 724 -9.35 -6.58 26.73
CA SER A 724 -8.31 -5.55 26.65
C SER A 724 -7.67 -5.52 25.26
N VAL A 725 -6.83 -4.52 24.98
CA VAL A 725 -6.03 -4.46 23.74
C VAL A 725 -5.00 -5.60 23.62
N THR A 726 -4.71 -6.30 24.71
CA THR A 726 -3.82 -7.48 24.74
C THR A 726 -4.58 -8.79 24.52
N GLY A 727 -5.92 -8.76 24.51
CA GLY A 727 -6.78 -9.93 24.36
C GLY A 727 -7.23 -10.56 25.67
N LYS A 728 -6.87 -9.98 26.82
CA LYS A 728 -7.32 -10.44 28.13
C LYS A 728 -8.82 -10.23 28.27
N ARG A 729 -9.55 -11.26 28.71
CA ARG A 729 -10.96 -11.10 29.10
C ARG A 729 -11.04 -10.23 30.35
N VAL A 730 -11.79 -9.14 30.28
CA VAL A 730 -11.91 -8.16 31.37
C VAL A 730 -13.29 -8.13 32.01
N ALA A 731 -14.35 -8.31 31.22
CA ALA A 731 -15.73 -8.33 31.71
C ALA A 731 -16.59 -9.24 30.84
N GLU A 732 -17.58 -9.90 31.43
CA GLU A 732 -18.62 -10.59 30.66
C GLU A 732 -19.66 -9.58 30.16
N VAL A 733 -20.04 -9.69 28.90
CA VAL A 733 -21.10 -8.88 28.29
C VAL A 733 -22.41 -9.66 28.35
N PRO A 734 -23.49 -9.09 28.91
CA PRO A 734 -24.80 -9.72 28.88
C PRO A 734 -25.24 -10.03 27.45
N ALA A 735 -25.69 -11.26 27.23
CA ALA A 735 -26.19 -11.72 25.95
C ALA A 735 -27.54 -12.42 26.12
N ARG A 736 -28.44 -12.23 25.16
CA ARG A 736 -29.78 -12.83 25.11
C ARG A 736 -29.91 -13.72 23.89
N VAL A 737 -30.71 -14.78 24.01
CA VAL A 737 -31.00 -15.69 22.90
C VAL A 737 -32.39 -15.40 22.37
N GLU A 738 -32.50 -15.18 21.07
CA GLU A 738 -33.79 -15.03 20.37
C GLU A 738 -33.78 -15.97 19.16
N GLY A 739 -34.57 -17.05 19.22
CA GLY A 739 -34.54 -18.10 18.21
C GLY A 739 -33.16 -18.75 18.07
N ASP A 740 -32.57 -18.64 16.88
CA ASP A 740 -31.22 -19.15 16.57
C ASP A 740 -30.11 -18.08 16.70
N ALA A 741 -30.45 -16.90 17.19
CA ALA A 741 -29.53 -15.78 17.32
C ALA A 741 -29.07 -15.54 18.77
N LEU A 742 -27.79 -15.21 18.92
CA LEU A 742 -27.22 -14.60 20.13
C LEU A 742 -27.16 -13.09 19.91
N ASN A 743 -27.84 -12.32 20.76
CA ASN A 743 -27.90 -10.86 20.70
C ASN A 743 -27.18 -10.24 21.90
N PHE A 744 -26.38 -9.21 21.66
CA PHE A 744 -25.64 -8.49 22.70
C PHE A 744 -25.21 -7.11 22.21
N THR A 745 -24.90 -6.23 23.15
CA THR A 745 -24.49 -4.85 22.87
C THR A 745 -22.98 -4.71 23.01
N LEU A 746 -22.34 -4.18 21.97
CA LEU A 746 -20.99 -3.65 22.05
C LEU A 746 -21.08 -2.20 22.50
N ASP A 747 -20.41 -1.85 23.59
CA ASP A 747 -20.42 -0.50 24.16
C ASP A 747 -18.98 -0.09 24.48
N VAL A 748 -18.50 0.98 23.84
CA VAL A 748 -17.16 1.53 24.11
C VAL A 748 -17.05 1.96 25.56
N ALA A 749 -18.11 2.53 26.14
CA ALA A 749 -18.16 3.04 27.51
C ALA A 749 -18.74 2.02 28.52
N GLY A 750 -18.99 0.77 28.09
CA GLY A 750 -19.70 -0.23 28.90
C GLY A 750 -18.97 -0.75 30.14
N ASP A 751 -17.70 -0.37 30.34
CA ASP A 751 -16.89 -0.72 31.50
C ASP A 751 -16.25 0.53 32.11
N PRO A 752 -16.98 1.29 32.95
CA PRO A 752 -16.50 2.54 33.54
C PRO A 752 -15.21 2.39 34.36
N ALA A 753 -14.99 1.23 34.98
CA ALA A 753 -13.82 0.96 35.79
C ALA A 753 -12.59 0.56 34.94
N GLY A 754 -12.82 -0.08 33.80
CA GLY A 754 -11.77 -0.62 32.95
C GLY A 754 -11.44 0.19 31.69
N GLY A 755 -12.20 1.25 31.40
CA GLY A 755 -12.02 2.14 30.25
C GLY A 755 -12.56 1.56 28.94
N ALA A 756 -12.18 2.19 27.82
CA ALA A 756 -12.75 1.91 26.50
C ALA A 756 -12.62 0.44 26.07
N ARG A 757 -13.61 -0.06 25.31
CA ARG A 757 -13.64 -1.40 24.70
C ARG A 757 -13.83 -1.35 23.19
N MET A 758 -12.99 -2.09 22.47
CA MET A 758 -13.02 -2.17 21.00
C MET A 758 -13.13 -3.61 20.48
N MET A 759 -12.90 -4.61 21.33
CA MET A 759 -12.79 -6.02 20.94
C MET A 759 -13.47 -6.92 21.96
N TYR A 760 -14.08 -7.98 21.46
CA TYR A 760 -14.89 -8.91 22.25
C TYR A 760 -14.68 -10.33 21.75
N GLU A 761 -14.77 -11.31 22.65
CA GLU A 761 -14.71 -12.72 22.33
C GLU A 761 -16.07 -13.37 22.55
N VAL A 762 -16.58 -14.09 21.55
CA VAL A 762 -17.75 -14.95 21.69
C VAL A 762 -17.26 -16.39 21.70
N VAL A 763 -17.43 -17.08 22.82
CA VAL A 763 -16.85 -18.41 23.04
C VAL A 763 -17.89 -19.39 23.55
N ARG A 764 -17.88 -20.59 23.00
CA ARG A 764 -18.75 -21.68 23.43
C ARG A 764 -18.21 -22.34 24.70
N LYS A 765 -19.07 -22.48 25.71
CA LYS A 765 -18.80 -23.24 26.93
C LYS A 765 -18.44 -24.70 26.64
#